data_AF-A0A0M2RU50-F1
#
_entry.id   AF-A0A0M2RU50-F1
#
_cell.length_a   1.000
_cell.length_b   1.000
_cell.length_c   1.000
_cell.angle_alpha   90.00
_cell.angle_beta   90.00
_cell.angle_gamma   90.00
#
_symmetry.space_group_name_H-M   'P 1'
#
loop_
_entity.id
_entity.type
_entity.pdbx_description
1 polymer ?
#
loop_
_entity_poly.entity_id
_entity_poly.type
_entity_poly.pdbx_seq_one_letter_code
_entity_poly.pdbx_strand_id
1 'polypeptide(L)'
;MPVREEPRAAVARIANAGRAVLIGVRHHSPALAAAVPALLDAAAPDALLVELPEETQPWLDWLAHPQTTAPVALAAAAGDRPPVFWPFADFSPELAALRWARRRGVPAYCCDLPLTDPAWRCRPDAPGAAGRVGYGDAVRPGLTGRDGDDLWDRWVEAAAPGSPPEAVRRAALAVGWALRDDAAASGGIPALDLRREAWMRRRMAATPGRLAVVVGAFHAPALAGDGIGPDDPGVEPLEPAGPAPVVSLVPYAFELLDARSGYPAGIRDPRWQQAVHDSGGDPAAVVARLRGAAVEITRQLREQGHPTGPVEAAEITRLAADLARLRGLPAPGRGELVEAVQTVLAQGEPVGRGRAVAAAMHHVLVGDRRGRPCPQTPVCGLRPAVLDLLRELRLPGPDDPPRQLRLDPLRSPLDRRRETSLRRLRACGVPYAEPVETDAPGLDPLTTRWSIHWTPGTDAALAAAAPHGVTLAQATAGLLARARGREVRAGGPTAAEAIDGLTRAAECGLPELVAARLDDLGTAITATATLAELSTAVALVGRLRRGHVPALPDPPPGLDALLSALHTAAVAAVAGLAGSTDPGDARALLALARHADETGHLLRLDHALTGLTRDGSPLMRGAAHAVRVVLGGAEPATFGTALASWAELPDAECTGRLRGALSLAGALLAAGGSLLTPLLDTVDGWDDERFTRRLPALRGGFDVLSPADRDRLLHTVRQRIGDVEPTLTVDGDILAGWLAVDQAGRDALAALGLTPPADLPPLAPAVTRAPPPAPPPPALPASAPPAAPTPPASPASGPPAAPADLPPVGGDPLTPRLDRRISAPQRWRLLLGRRADDLPPHARRLATALDELYGAGRGEGAHTAGSGGGRERAFPQVRDWAEELTALFGPAVRDEVLARAAEAGRPDALLSVPPEQVRPSVELLHTVLALAGGLPEARLHRLRPLVAHLVAELTAELARRIRPALTGIGTPRRTRRPGGRLDLGGTVRANLPTAHRDPDGAVRLTPERIVFRSRGRRSVDWRIVLLVDVSGSMEPSTIWAALTASVLAGVTSLRTHFVTFSTEVVDLTDRVSDPLGLLLEVRVGGGTHIASALRYARQLVTTPARTMVVLVSDFEEGYGVAGLLAAVRALADDGVALLGCASLDDTGRPRYSTAVAGQLVSAGMSVAALSPTALARWIGEQVR
;
A
#
# COMPACT_ATOMS: atom_id res chain seq x y z
N MET A 1 27.44 -37.86 12.01
CA MET A 1 27.13 -36.42 11.88
C MET A 1 28.46 -35.67 11.90
N PRO A 2 28.61 -34.52 11.22
CA PRO A 2 29.70 -33.60 11.56
C PRO A 2 29.51 -33.13 13.02
N VAL A 3 30.61 -33.03 13.76
CA VAL A 3 30.60 -32.56 15.14
C VAL A 3 30.38 -31.04 15.13
N ARG A 4 29.31 -30.55 15.76
CA ARG A 4 29.15 -29.09 16.02
C ARG A 4 30.33 -28.65 16.89
N GLU A 5 31.00 -27.55 16.52
CA GLU A 5 32.04 -26.93 17.35
C GLU A 5 31.46 -26.63 18.74
N GLU A 6 32.20 -26.93 19.82
CA GLU A 6 31.70 -26.64 21.16
C GLU A 6 31.53 -25.12 21.31
N PRO A 7 30.36 -24.59 21.75
CA PRO A 7 30.13 -23.14 21.83
C PRO A 7 31.22 -22.38 22.60
N ARG A 8 31.79 -22.98 23.65
CA ARG A 8 32.89 -22.41 24.43
C ARG A 8 34.20 -22.34 23.64
N ALA A 9 34.50 -23.37 22.84
CA ALA A 9 35.67 -23.38 21.96
C ALA A 9 35.52 -22.37 20.82
N ALA A 10 34.34 -22.29 20.19
CA ALA A 10 34.03 -21.31 19.15
C ALA A 10 34.19 -19.87 19.67
N VAL A 11 33.62 -19.54 20.82
CA VAL A 11 33.73 -18.21 21.43
C VAL A 11 35.17 -17.93 21.89
N ALA A 12 35.92 -18.91 22.39
CA ALA A 12 37.33 -18.75 22.71
C ALA A 12 38.19 -18.46 21.47
N ARG A 13 37.94 -19.15 20.35
CA ARG A 13 38.58 -18.88 19.05
C ARG A 13 38.29 -17.47 18.56
N ILE A 14 37.03 -17.03 18.60
CA ILE A 14 36.62 -15.68 18.18
C ILE A 14 37.19 -14.59 19.09
N ALA A 15 37.28 -14.84 20.40
CA ALA A 15 37.87 -13.90 21.36
C ALA A 15 39.40 -13.78 21.24
N ASN A 16 40.07 -14.77 20.63
CA ASN A 16 41.53 -14.86 20.52
C ASN A 16 42.02 -14.62 19.06
N ALA A 17 41.34 -13.77 18.29
CA ALA A 17 41.52 -13.55 16.85
C ALA A 17 42.84 -12.81 16.44
N GLY A 18 43.99 -13.38 16.78
CA GLY A 18 45.30 -13.00 16.25
C GLY A 18 45.65 -11.52 16.41
N ARG A 19 45.71 -10.78 15.29
CA ARG A 19 46.07 -9.35 15.26
C ARG A 19 44.93 -8.38 15.62
N ALA A 20 43.70 -8.87 15.85
CA ALA A 20 42.51 -8.04 16.00
C ALA A 20 41.71 -8.40 17.26
N VAL A 21 41.53 -7.44 18.16
CA VAL A 21 40.59 -7.56 19.28
C VAL A 21 39.19 -7.27 18.77
N LEU A 22 38.46 -8.34 18.46
CA LEU A 22 37.06 -8.28 18.06
C LEU A 22 36.16 -7.95 19.25
N ILE A 23 35.33 -6.92 19.08
CA ILE A 23 34.25 -6.50 19.98
C ILE A 23 32.96 -6.60 19.16
N GLY A 24 32.23 -7.70 19.32
CA GLY A 24 30.90 -7.87 18.73
C GLY A 24 29.87 -7.04 19.49
N VAL A 25 29.10 -6.20 18.80
CA VAL A 25 28.16 -5.24 19.41
C VAL A 25 26.71 -5.42 18.94
N ARG A 26 25.80 -4.82 19.70
CA ARG A 26 24.47 -4.37 19.28
C ARG A 26 24.51 -2.84 19.30
N HIS A 27 23.89 -2.18 18.32
CA HIS A 27 23.99 -0.72 18.08
C HIS A 27 23.59 0.14 19.30
N HIS A 28 22.77 -0.43 20.16
CA HIS A 28 22.48 0.07 21.50
C HIS A 28 22.72 -1.05 22.51
N SER A 29 23.66 -0.84 23.43
CA SER A 29 24.01 -1.79 24.49
C SER A 29 24.64 -1.04 25.67
N PRO A 30 23.85 -0.63 26.67
CA PRO A 30 24.32 0.06 27.87
C PRO A 30 25.51 -0.61 28.55
N ALA A 31 25.43 -1.93 28.73
CA ALA A 31 26.47 -2.73 29.36
C ALA A 31 27.78 -2.70 28.56
N LEU A 32 27.71 -3.00 27.26
CA LEU A 32 28.90 -3.09 26.42
C LEU A 32 29.51 -1.71 26.15
N ALA A 33 28.68 -0.66 26.01
CA ALA A 33 29.16 0.72 25.86
C ALA A 33 29.90 1.22 27.12
N ALA A 34 29.50 0.78 28.31
CA ALA A 34 30.24 1.05 29.55
C ALA A 34 31.55 0.23 29.65
N ALA A 35 31.55 -1.01 29.14
CA ALA A 35 32.72 -1.89 29.13
C ALA A 35 33.78 -1.54 28.07
N VAL A 36 33.37 -1.01 26.91
CA VAL A 36 34.23 -0.74 25.73
C VAL A 36 35.47 0.11 26.05
N PRO A 37 35.42 1.22 26.81
CA PRO A 37 36.62 1.99 27.14
C PRO A 37 37.68 1.17 27.89
N ALA A 38 37.26 0.26 28.78
CA ALA A 38 38.17 -0.62 29.52
C ALA A 38 38.71 -1.77 28.66
N LEU A 39 37.90 -2.30 27.73
CA LEU A 39 38.33 -3.29 26.73
C LEU A 39 39.41 -2.70 25.80
N LEU A 40 39.21 -1.47 25.33
CA LEU A 40 40.16 -0.77 24.45
C LEU A 40 41.44 -0.37 25.21
N ASP A 41 41.34 0.01 26.49
CA ASP A 41 42.50 0.22 27.36
C ASP A 41 43.34 -1.05 27.58
N ALA A 42 42.69 -2.21 27.77
CA ALA A 42 43.37 -3.49 27.92
C ALA A 42 43.97 -4.01 26.60
N ALA A 43 43.30 -3.75 25.47
CA ALA A 43 43.80 -4.12 24.14
C ALA A 43 44.97 -3.22 23.66
N ALA A 44 44.97 -1.95 24.09
CA ALA A 44 45.90 -0.91 23.65
C ALA A 44 46.13 -0.88 22.13
N PRO A 45 45.08 -0.82 21.29
CA PRO A 45 45.18 -0.94 19.83
C PRO A 45 45.91 0.26 19.19
N ASP A 46 46.56 -0.02 18.06
CA ASP A 46 47.25 0.99 17.23
C ASP A 46 46.27 1.68 16.26
N ALA A 47 45.14 1.02 15.94
CA ALA A 47 44.03 1.58 15.16
C ALA A 47 42.67 0.97 15.56
N LEU A 48 41.59 1.76 15.42
CA LEU A 48 40.20 1.34 15.62
C LEU A 48 39.47 1.20 14.28
N LEU A 49 38.77 0.10 14.08
CA LEU A 49 37.81 -0.11 12.99
C LEU A 49 36.38 -0.16 13.54
N VAL A 50 35.44 0.52 12.89
CA VAL A 50 34.03 0.59 13.30
C VAL A 50 33.11 0.30 12.11
N GLU A 51 32.07 -0.50 12.35
CA GLU A 51 31.00 -0.80 11.38
C GLU A 51 30.15 0.42 11.06
N LEU A 52 30.67 1.28 10.18
CA LEU A 52 29.94 2.34 9.51
C LEU A 52 30.38 2.39 8.03
N PRO A 53 29.49 2.80 7.11
CA PRO A 53 29.82 2.92 5.68
C PRO A 53 30.95 3.92 5.43
N GLU A 54 31.75 3.71 4.40
CA GLU A 54 32.93 4.54 4.10
C GLU A 54 32.61 6.04 3.94
N GLU A 55 31.46 6.40 3.38
CA GLU A 55 31.06 7.80 3.20
C GLU A 55 30.78 8.55 4.52
N THR A 56 30.73 7.84 5.65
CA THR A 56 30.65 8.43 6.99
C THR A 56 32.00 8.81 7.59
N GLN A 57 33.13 8.38 6.99
CA GLN A 57 34.50 8.62 7.49
C GLN A 57 34.80 10.09 7.84
N PRO A 58 34.37 11.12 7.06
CA PRO A 58 34.61 12.53 7.40
C PRO A 58 33.81 13.04 8.63
N TRP A 59 32.83 12.26 9.10
CA TRP A 59 31.92 12.66 10.17
C TRP A 59 32.28 12.06 11.54
N LEU A 60 33.20 11.09 11.60
CA LEU A 60 33.58 10.42 12.85
C LEU A 60 34.10 11.41 13.91
N ASP A 61 34.88 12.41 13.51
CA ASP A 61 35.41 13.43 14.42
C ASP A 61 34.33 14.38 14.98
N TRP A 62 33.29 14.66 14.19
CA TRP A 62 32.13 15.45 14.61
C TRP A 62 31.20 14.67 15.53
N LEU A 63 31.02 13.37 15.26
CA LEU A 63 30.28 12.43 16.08
C LEU A 63 30.97 12.19 17.43
N ALA A 64 32.29 12.02 17.43
CA ALA A 64 33.11 11.85 18.63
C ALA A 64 33.41 13.17 19.38
N HIS A 65 32.97 14.33 18.87
CA HIS A 65 33.36 15.63 19.40
C HIS A 65 32.88 15.84 20.86
N PRO A 66 33.70 16.39 21.78
CA PRO A 66 33.30 16.60 23.18
C PRO A 66 32.06 17.49 23.39
N GLN A 67 31.74 18.36 22.42
CA GLN A 67 30.53 19.20 22.45
C GLN A 67 29.32 18.57 21.72
N THR A 68 29.47 17.38 21.13
CA THR A 68 28.36 16.62 20.53
C THR A 68 27.68 15.78 21.61
N THR A 69 26.52 16.26 22.07
CA THR A 69 25.72 15.57 23.09
C THR A 69 24.77 14.58 22.42
N ALA A 70 24.80 13.32 22.84
CA ALA A 70 23.88 12.30 22.31
C ALA A 70 22.46 12.49 22.92
N PRO A 71 21.39 12.01 22.26
CA PRO A 71 21.37 11.26 21.00
C PRO A 71 21.51 12.13 19.72
N VAL A 72 22.34 11.68 18.78
CA VAL A 72 22.54 12.30 17.45
C VAL A 72 22.58 11.21 16.39
N ALA A 73 22.23 11.50 15.14
CA ALA A 73 22.26 10.50 14.07
C ALA A 73 23.15 10.94 12.90
N LEU A 74 23.87 9.98 12.32
CA LEU A 74 24.34 10.12 10.95
C LEU A 74 23.15 9.81 10.04
N ALA A 75 22.79 10.74 9.18
CA ALA A 75 21.76 10.57 8.16
C ALA A 75 22.42 10.58 6.77
N ALA A 76 22.09 9.61 5.92
CA ALA A 76 22.60 9.54 4.55
C ALA A 76 21.46 9.44 3.52
N ALA A 77 21.51 10.27 2.48
CA ALA A 77 20.58 10.25 1.36
C ALA A 77 21.33 9.94 0.05
N ALA A 78 20.80 9.00 -0.75
CA ALA A 78 21.52 8.41 -1.87
C ALA A 78 20.61 8.20 -3.09
N GLY A 79 20.53 9.21 -3.96
CA GLY A 79 19.59 9.27 -5.07
C GLY A 79 18.16 9.50 -4.58
N ASP A 80 17.19 8.85 -5.23
CA ASP A 80 15.75 8.99 -4.92
C ASP A 80 15.30 8.08 -3.74
N ARG A 81 16.24 7.53 -2.97
CA ARG A 81 15.95 6.68 -1.80
C ARG A 81 15.54 7.54 -0.58
N PRO A 82 14.66 7.05 0.32
CA PRO A 82 14.47 7.68 1.62
C PRO A 82 15.80 7.73 2.40
N PRO A 83 16.02 8.74 3.27
CA PRO A 83 17.25 8.84 4.05
C PRO A 83 17.36 7.69 5.04
N VAL A 84 18.56 7.12 5.14
CA VAL A 84 18.92 6.07 6.13
C VAL A 84 19.58 6.74 7.33
N PHE A 85 19.29 6.26 8.54
CA PHE A 85 19.78 6.83 9.80
C PHE A 85 20.54 5.78 10.62
N TRP A 86 21.70 6.17 11.12
CA TRP A 86 22.45 5.50 12.18
C TRP A 86 22.42 6.42 13.42
N PRO A 87 21.47 6.24 14.34
CA PRO A 87 21.34 7.05 15.53
C PRO A 87 22.24 6.52 16.65
N PHE A 88 23.02 7.38 17.28
CA PHE A 88 23.93 7.03 18.37
C PHE A 88 23.45 7.64 19.69
N ALA A 89 23.45 6.83 20.74
CA ALA A 89 23.29 7.26 22.12
C ALA A 89 24.64 7.21 22.86
N ASP A 90 24.71 7.75 24.08
CA ASP A 90 25.90 7.52 24.92
C ASP A 90 26.10 6.01 25.21
N PHE A 91 25.01 5.24 25.22
CA PHE A 91 24.96 3.78 25.31
C PHE A 91 25.14 3.02 23.96
N SER A 92 25.60 3.68 22.89
CA SER A 92 26.05 3.00 21.66
C SER A 92 27.54 2.64 21.78
N PRO A 93 27.92 1.34 21.77
CA PRO A 93 29.31 0.91 21.92
C PRO A 93 30.29 1.53 20.90
N GLU A 94 29.81 1.81 19.69
CA GLU A 94 30.53 2.48 18.60
C GLU A 94 30.87 3.92 18.98
N LEU A 95 29.91 4.67 19.54
CA LEU A 95 30.15 6.04 20.01
C LEU A 95 31.10 6.06 21.21
N ALA A 96 30.99 5.08 22.11
CA ALA A 96 31.92 4.92 23.22
C ALA A 96 33.36 4.65 22.72
N ALA A 97 33.52 3.80 21.71
CA ALA A 97 34.80 3.50 21.07
C ALA A 97 35.40 4.71 20.33
N LEU A 98 34.60 5.40 19.51
CA LEU A 98 35.03 6.60 18.77
C LEU A 98 35.44 7.74 19.72
N ARG A 99 34.67 7.99 20.78
CA ARG A 99 35.02 8.96 21.82
C ARG A 99 36.25 8.53 22.63
N TRP A 100 36.48 7.24 22.84
CA TRP A 100 37.72 6.73 23.45
C TRP A 100 38.93 6.98 22.55
N ALA A 101 38.83 6.64 21.27
CA ALA A 101 39.91 6.76 20.29
C ALA A 101 40.35 8.23 20.15
N ARG A 102 39.40 9.15 20.00
CA ARG A 102 39.65 10.60 19.97
C ARG A 102 40.31 11.13 21.25
N ARG A 103 40.01 10.58 22.43
CA ARG A 103 40.69 10.94 23.70
C ARG A 103 42.11 10.38 23.83
N ARG A 104 42.43 9.29 23.13
CA ARG A 104 43.75 8.62 23.17
C ARG A 104 44.64 8.91 21.96
N GLY A 105 44.13 9.64 20.96
CA GLY A 105 44.87 9.91 19.72
C GLY A 105 44.97 8.70 18.78
N VAL A 106 44.16 7.66 19.00
CA VAL A 106 44.12 6.45 18.16
C VAL A 106 43.28 6.75 16.91
N PRO A 107 43.78 6.48 15.69
CA PRO A 107 43.02 6.69 14.46
C PRO A 107 41.83 5.73 14.37
N ALA A 108 40.70 6.22 13.88
CA ALA A 108 39.46 5.45 13.72
C ALA A 108 38.99 5.44 12.26
N TYR A 109 38.64 4.26 11.75
CA TYR A 109 38.28 4.04 10.36
C TYR A 109 36.95 3.31 10.19
N CYS A 110 36.17 3.73 9.19
CA CYS A 110 34.98 3.04 8.73
C CYS A 110 35.35 1.72 8.04
N CYS A 111 34.67 0.63 8.38
CA CYS A 111 34.93 -0.71 7.81
C CYS A 111 33.72 -1.41 7.18
N ASP A 112 32.54 -0.79 7.10
CA ASP A 112 31.36 -1.36 6.41
C ASP A 112 31.28 -0.93 4.93
N LEU A 113 30.47 -1.66 4.16
CA LEU A 113 30.30 -1.55 2.72
C LEU A 113 29.78 -0.16 2.29
N PRO A 114 30.33 0.49 1.24
CA PRO A 114 29.91 1.82 0.80
C PRO A 114 28.44 1.86 0.37
N LEU A 115 27.73 2.96 0.66
CA LEU A 115 26.30 3.14 0.39
C LEU A 115 25.95 3.19 -1.11
N THR A 116 26.94 3.42 -1.97
CA THR A 116 26.81 3.30 -3.43
C THR A 116 26.72 1.86 -3.93
N ASP A 117 27.14 0.87 -3.15
CA ASP A 117 27.24 -0.53 -3.60
C ASP A 117 25.86 -1.11 -4.04
N PRO A 118 25.78 -1.81 -5.19
CA PRO A 118 24.52 -2.38 -5.69
C PRO A 118 23.83 -3.37 -4.74
N ALA A 119 24.55 -4.06 -3.84
CA ALA A 119 23.97 -5.06 -2.95
C ALA A 119 22.98 -4.46 -1.94
N TRP A 120 23.12 -3.17 -1.58
CA TRP A 120 22.10 -2.43 -0.82
C TRP A 120 20.77 -2.26 -1.56
N ARG A 121 20.66 -2.74 -2.81
CA ARG A 121 19.44 -2.78 -3.64
C ARG A 121 18.91 -4.20 -3.86
N CYS A 122 19.71 -5.24 -3.59
CA CYS A 122 19.25 -6.62 -3.59
C CYS A 122 18.26 -6.79 -2.42
N ARG A 123 17.09 -7.38 -2.68
CA ARG A 123 16.25 -7.85 -1.59
C ARG A 123 16.94 -9.05 -0.93
N PRO A 124 16.86 -9.22 0.40
CA PRO A 124 17.17 -10.50 1.00
C PRO A 124 16.19 -11.54 0.45
N ASP A 125 16.71 -12.70 0.06
CA ASP A 125 15.88 -13.86 -0.27
C ASP A 125 15.05 -14.27 0.95
N ALA A 126 13.82 -14.74 0.71
CA ALA A 126 12.99 -15.24 1.79
C ALA A 126 13.64 -16.51 2.39
N PRO A 127 13.77 -16.62 3.73
CA PRO A 127 14.40 -17.78 4.34
C PRO A 127 13.61 -19.05 3.99
N GLY A 128 14.30 -20.06 3.47
CA GLY A 128 13.68 -21.31 3.04
C GLY A 128 13.05 -22.05 4.22
N ALA A 129 11.77 -22.38 4.11
CA ALA A 129 10.96 -22.94 5.20
C ALA A 129 11.30 -24.40 5.62
N ALA A 130 12.53 -24.85 5.39
CA ALA A 130 13.01 -26.22 5.61
C ALA A 130 14.42 -26.27 6.24
N GLY A 131 14.73 -25.30 7.12
CA GLY A 131 15.96 -25.26 7.89
C GLY A 131 16.05 -26.30 9.03
N ARG A 132 17.24 -26.44 9.61
CA ARG A 132 17.46 -27.16 10.88
C ARG A 132 17.45 -26.17 12.04
N VAL A 133 17.06 -26.62 13.23
CA VAL A 133 17.10 -25.76 14.44
C VAL A 133 18.56 -25.40 14.78
N GLY A 134 18.83 -24.09 14.80
CA GLY A 134 20.11 -23.52 15.20
C GLY A 134 20.33 -23.54 16.71
N TYR A 135 21.49 -23.05 17.16
CA TYR A 135 21.82 -23.01 18.58
C TYR A 135 21.02 -21.97 19.38
N GLY A 136 20.79 -20.77 18.85
CA GLY A 136 20.03 -19.72 19.54
C GLY A 136 18.54 -20.06 19.64
N ASP A 137 17.95 -20.59 18.57
CA ASP A 137 16.56 -21.08 18.58
C ASP A 137 16.35 -22.28 19.52
N ALA A 138 17.36 -23.14 19.69
CA ALA A 138 17.31 -24.24 20.67
C ALA A 138 17.37 -23.75 22.13
N VAL A 139 17.94 -22.57 22.40
CA VAL A 139 18.10 -21.99 23.74
C VAL A 139 16.97 -21.02 24.10
N ARG A 140 16.38 -20.32 23.12
CA ARG A 140 15.27 -19.37 23.28
C ARG A 140 14.14 -19.84 24.23
N PRO A 141 13.64 -21.09 24.15
CA PRO A 141 12.59 -21.59 25.06
C PRO A 141 12.99 -21.63 26.54
N GLY A 142 14.29 -21.63 26.86
CA GLY A 142 14.83 -21.58 28.23
C GLY A 142 15.10 -20.16 28.76
N LEU A 143 14.74 -19.12 28.00
CA LEU A 143 14.85 -17.71 28.42
C LEU A 143 13.53 -17.23 29.04
N THR A 144 13.10 -15.99 28.79
CA THR A 144 11.83 -15.44 29.33
C THR A 144 10.70 -15.36 28.30
N GLY A 145 10.81 -16.10 27.18
CA GLY A 145 9.72 -16.31 26.22
C GLY A 145 9.25 -15.05 25.49
N ARG A 146 10.12 -14.03 25.39
CA ARG A 146 9.82 -12.75 24.72
C ARG A 146 10.36 -12.77 23.29
N ASP A 147 9.56 -12.32 22.34
CA ASP A 147 9.94 -12.27 20.93
C ASP A 147 11.15 -11.35 20.68
N GLY A 148 12.02 -11.76 19.76
CA GLY A 148 13.19 -10.98 19.31
C GLY A 148 14.44 -11.20 20.16
N ASP A 149 14.91 -10.12 20.81
CA ASP A 149 16.26 -9.94 21.37
C ASP A 149 16.47 -10.50 22.79
N ASP A 150 15.56 -11.34 23.32
CA ASP A 150 15.67 -11.83 24.72
C ASP A 150 16.99 -12.58 24.98
N LEU A 151 17.63 -13.15 23.95
CA LEU A 151 18.97 -13.73 24.05
C LEU A 151 20.06 -12.68 24.37
N TRP A 152 20.03 -11.50 23.74
CA TRP A 152 20.96 -10.41 24.02
C TRP A 152 20.64 -9.74 25.36
N ASP A 153 19.37 -9.37 25.59
CA ASP A 153 18.93 -8.72 26.83
C ASP A 153 19.24 -9.59 28.07
N ARG A 154 19.21 -10.93 27.95
CA ARG A 154 19.53 -11.85 29.06
C ARG A 154 21.01 -12.19 29.19
N TRP A 155 21.72 -12.50 28.11
CA TRP A 155 23.13 -12.93 28.21
C TRP A 155 24.12 -11.76 28.31
N VAL A 156 23.79 -10.59 27.76
CA VAL A 156 24.67 -9.41 27.78
C VAL A 156 24.19 -8.41 28.82
N GLU A 157 23.03 -7.79 28.64
CA GLU A 157 22.63 -6.63 29.46
C GLU A 157 22.34 -7.01 30.92
N ALA A 158 21.53 -8.06 31.16
CA ALA A 158 21.10 -8.44 32.51
C ALA A 158 22.22 -9.11 33.34
N ALA A 159 23.21 -9.72 32.68
CA ALA A 159 24.34 -10.41 33.34
C ALA A 159 25.59 -9.52 33.53
N ALA A 160 25.64 -8.36 32.88
CA ALA A 160 26.79 -7.46 32.96
C ALA A 160 27.03 -6.77 34.33
N PRO A 161 26.02 -6.43 35.16
CA PRO A 161 26.28 -5.77 36.43
C PRO A 161 27.19 -6.60 37.35
N GLY A 162 28.32 -6.05 37.76
CA GLY A 162 29.35 -6.73 38.55
C GLY A 162 30.26 -7.69 37.75
N SER A 163 30.01 -7.91 36.46
CA SER A 163 30.86 -8.73 35.59
C SER A 163 32.07 -7.95 35.05
N PRO A 164 33.25 -8.57 34.89
CA PRO A 164 34.40 -7.89 34.29
C PRO A 164 34.16 -7.62 32.79
N PRO A 165 34.73 -6.55 32.21
CA PRO A 165 34.52 -6.17 30.80
C PRO A 165 34.73 -7.31 29.78
N GLU A 166 35.72 -8.17 30.03
CA GLU A 166 36.02 -9.34 29.18
C GLU A 166 34.89 -10.39 29.18
N ALA A 167 34.16 -10.56 30.29
CA ALA A 167 33.01 -11.44 30.34
C ALA A 167 31.85 -10.88 29.51
N VAL A 168 31.60 -9.55 29.59
CA VAL A 168 30.58 -8.87 28.78
C VAL A 168 30.91 -8.98 27.28
N ARG A 169 32.18 -8.80 26.89
CA ARG A 169 32.67 -9.03 25.52
C ARG A 169 32.44 -10.47 25.05
N ARG A 170 32.79 -11.47 25.88
CA ARG A 170 32.60 -12.90 25.53
C ARG A 170 31.12 -13.28 25.44
N ALA A 171 30.26 -12.72 26.27
CA ALA A 171 28.80 -12.91 26.17
C ALA A 171 28.26 -12.36 24.84
N ALA A 172 28.64 -11.14 24.46
CA ALA A 172 28.24 -10.53 23.19
C ALA A 172 28.73 -11.34 21.97
N LEU A 173 29.98 -11.83 22.00
CA LEU A 173 30.52 -12.73 20.97
C LEU A 173 29.78 -14.08 20.91
N ALA A 174 29.31 -14.60 22.05
CA ALA A 174 28.51 -15.84 22.12
C ALA A 174 27.12 -15.66 21.49
N VAL A 175 26.44 -14.55 21.74
CA VAL A 175 25.16 -14.21 21.08
C VAL A 175 25.36 -14.03 19.58
N GLY A 176 26.43 -13.33 19.17
CA GLY A 176 26.79 -13.16 17.77
C GLY A 176 27.06 -14.47 17.02
N TRP A 177 27.76 -15.41 17.67
CA TRP A 177 27.97 -16.76 17.13
C TRP A 177 26.67 -17.56 17.05
N ALA A 178 25.81 -17.50 18.07
CA ALA A 178 24.53 -18.22 18.11
C ALA A 178 23.61 -17.80 16.96
N LEU A 179 23.40 -16.49 16.77
CA LEU A 179 22.59 -15.94 15.67
C LEU A 179 23.14 -16.33 14.28
N ARG A 180 24.45 -16.57 14.18
CA ARG A 180 25.10 -17.00 12.95
C ARG A 180 24.95 -18.51 12.68
N ASP A 181 24.98 -19.37 13.70
CA ASP A 181 24.62 -20.79 13.58
C ASP A 181 23.13 -20.92 13.20
N ASP A 182 22.25 -20.09 13.77
CA ASP A 182 20.83 -20.02 13.41
C ASP A 182 20.66 -19.69 11.92
N ALA A 183 21.23 -18.58 11.42
CA ALA A 183 21.15 -18.21 10.01
C ALA A 183 21.75 -19.29 9.07
N ALA A 184 22.90 -19.86 9.43
CA ALA A 184 23.52 -20.95 8.66
C ALA A 184 22.67 -22.23 8.63
N ALA A 185 21.90 -22.51 9.69
CA ALA A 185 21.02 -23.67 9.78
C ALA A 185 19.63 -23.42 9.13
N SER A 186 19.18 -22.17 9.05
CA SER A 186 17.85 -21.77 8.56
C SER A 186 17.78 -21.42 7.06
N GLY A 187 18.90 -21.43 6.35
CA GLY A 187 18.93 -21.17 4.90
C GLY A 187 20.29 -20.71 4.35
N GLY A 188 21.20 -20.25 5.22
CA GLY A 188 22.49 -19.69 4.85
C GLY A 188 22.64 -18.24 5.33
N ILE A 189 23.87 -17.72 5.29
CA ILE A 189 24.15 -16.32 5.60
C ILE A 189 23.68 -15.45 4.42
N PRO A 190 22.94 -14.34 4.64
CA PRO A 190 22.46 -13.49 3.56
C PRO A 190 23.60 -12.94 2.67
N ALA A 191 23.35 -12.85 1.37
CA ALA A 191 24.35 -12.41 0.40
C ALA A 191 24.88 -10.99 0.65
N LEU A 192 24.06 -10.10 1.21
CA LEU A 192 24.47 -8.76 1.64
C LEU A 192 25.52 -8.84 2.76
N ASP A 193 25.28 -9.66 3.78
CA ASP A 193 26.17 -9.76 4.95
C ASP A 193 27.48 -10.45 4.60
N LEU A 194 27.47 -11.47 3.74
CA LEU A 194 28.69 -12.06 3.18
C LEU A 194 29.55 -11.03 2.44
N ARG A 195 28.92 -10.10 1.70
CA ARG A 195 29.61 -9.02 0.97
C ARG A 195 30.15 -7.93 1.91
N ARG A 196 29.39 -7.57 2.94
CA ARG A 196 29.84 -6.67 4.02
C ARG A 196 31.04 -7.26 4.76
N GLU A 197 31.01 -8.55 5.09
CA GLU A 197 32.11 -9.27 5.75
C GLU A 197 33.37 -9.41 4.88
N ALA A 198 33.22 -9.60 3.57
CA ALA A 198 34.36 -9.55 2.63
C ALA A 198 35.01 -8.15 2.59
N TRP A 199 34.20 -7.09 2.61
CA TRP A 199 34.68 -5.72 2.70
C TRP A 199 35.38 -5.42 4.04
N MET A 200 34.77 -5.80 5.17
CA MET A 200 35.36 -5.69 6.51
C MET A 200 36.73 -6.38 6.59
N ARG A 201 36.85 -7.61 6.09
CA ARG A 201 38.13 -8.35 6.07
C ARG A 201 39.19 -7.65 5.21
N ARG A 202 38.82 -7.03 4.09
CA ARG A 202 39.75 -6.21 3.28
C ARG A 202 40.18 -4.93 4.00
N ARG A 203 39.30 -4.25 4.74
CA ARG A 203 39.65 -3.09 5.57
C ARG A 203 40.57 -3.48 6.74
N MET A 204 40.33 -4.62 7.37
CA MET A 204 41.27 -5.21 8.35
C MET A 204 42.60 -5.63 7.71
N ALA A 205 42.60 -6.12 6.47
CA ALA A 205 43.83 -6.46 5.76
C ALA A 205 44.72 -5.23 5.51
N ALA A 206 44.11 -4.14 5.02
CA ALA A 206 44.79 -2.89 4.66
C ALA A 206 45.23 -2.02 5.84
N THR A 207 44.67 -2.24 7.05
CA THR A 207 45.03 -1.44 8.24
C THR A 207 46.22 -2.07 8.98
N PRO A 208 47.36 -1.36 9.15
CA PRO A 208 48.53 -1.88 9.85
C PRO A 208 48.40 -1.77 11.38
N GLY A 209 49.24 -2.52 12.10
CA GLY A 209 49.28 -2.52 13.57
C GLY A 209 48.29 -3.51 14.22
N ARG A 210 48.16 -3.41 15.54
CA ARG A 210 47.18 -4.16 16.34
C ARG A 210 45.83 -3.46 16.27
N LEU A 211 44.79 -4.18 15.87
CA LEU A 211 43.49 -3.60 15.58
C LEU A 211 42.53 -3.84 16.74
N ALA A 212 41.67 -2.87 17.04
CA ALA A 212 40.39 -3.12 17.69
C ALA A 212 39.28 -2.99 16.65
N VAL A 213 38.33 -3.93 16.63
CA VAL A 213 37.29 -3.99 15.59
C VAL A 213 35.93 -4.06 16.27
N VAL A 214 35.13 -3.01 16.07
CA VAL A 214 33.80 -2.83 16.68
C VAL A 214 32.75 -3.01 15.58
N VAL A 215 32.15 -4.20 15.55
CA VAL A 215 31.25 -4.68 14.49
C VAL A 215 30.03 -5.35 15.09
N GLY A 216 28.92 -5.40 14.35
CA GLY A 216 27.72 -6.15 14.71
C GLY A 216 28.09 -7.60 15.08
N ALA A 217 27.58 -8.09 16.22
CA ALA A 217 28.05 -9.35 16.79
C ALA A 217 27.92 -10.55 15.84
N PHE A 218 26.94 -10.53 14.93
CA PHE A 218 26.73 -11.52 13.88
C PHE A 218 27.91 -11.64 12.87
N HIS A 219 28.62 -10.54 12.62
CA HIS A 219 29.76 -10.50 11.68
C HIS A 219 31.07 -10.91 12.35
N ALA A 220 31.24 -10.66 13.66
CA ALA A 220 32.47 -10.96 14.38
C ALA A 220 33.01 -12.42 14.20
N PRO A 221 32.17 -13.48 14.17
CA PRO A 221 32.64 -14.84 13.86
C PRO A 221 33.32 -15.00 12.49
N ALA A 222 32.95 -14.20 11.48
CA ALA A 222 33.53 -14.22 10.15
C ALA A 222 34.89 -13.51 10.07
N LEU A 223 35.17 -12.58 10.99
CA LEU A 223 36.40 -11.79 11.03
C LEU A 223 37.53 -12.47 11.82
N ALA A 224 37.25 -13.64 12.43
CA ALA A 224 38.12 -14.30 13.40
C ALA A 224 39.05 -15.39 12.83
N GLY A 225 39.13 -15.55 11.51
CA GLY A 225 39.99 -16.57 10.87
C GLY A 225 41.33 -16.01 10.39
N ASP A 226 42.39 -16.83 10.40
CA ASP A 226 43.74 -16.41 10.00
C ASP A 226 43.88 -16.06 8.50
N GLY A 227 42.90 -16.45 7.66
CA GLY A 227 42.86 -16.22 6.21
C GLY A 227 42.58 -14.77 5.78
N ILE A 228 43.10 -13.76 6.49
CA ILE A 228 42.96 -12.33 6.13
C ILE A 228 44.05 -11.95 5.11
N GLY A 229 44.00 -12.59 3.94
CA GLY A 229 44.81 -12.24 2.78
C GLY A 229 44.13 -11.17 1.91
N PRO A 230 44.89 -10.44 1.06
CA PRO A 230 44.31 -9.49 0.11
C PRO A 230 43.57 -10.20 -1.04
N ASP A 231 43.96 -11.44 -1.36
CA ASP A 231 43.53 -12.20 -2.54
C ASP A 231 42.19 -12.95 -2.37
N ASP A 232 41.28 -12.46 -1.51
CA ASP A 232 39.95 -13.07 -1.34
C ASP A 232 39.08 -12.86 -2.61
N PRO A 233 38.71 -13.91 -3.37
CA PRO A 233 38.25 -13.75 -4.77
C PRO A 233 36.86 -13.11 -4.96
N GLY A 234 36.11 -12.84 -3.88
CA GLY A 234 34.66 -12.62 -3.94
C GLY A 234 34.16 -11.23 -4.37
N VAL A 235 35.02 -10.22 -4.56
CA VAL A 235 34.60 -8.84 -4.89
C VAL A 235 35.59 -8.15 -5.84
N GLU A 236 35.19 -7.88 -7.07
CA GLU A 236 35.92 -6.99 -7.98
C GLU A 236 35.81 -5.51 -7.53
N PRO A 237 36.80 -4.64 -7.83
CA PRO A 237 36.68 -3.21 -7.59
C PRO A 237 35.61 -2.59 -8.50
N LEU A 238 34.41 -2.37 -7.97
CA LEU A 238 33.34 -1.68 -8.69
C LEU A 238 33.60 -0.17 -8.70
N GLU A 239 33.63 0.43 -9.89
CA GLU A 239 33.55 1.88 -10.01
C GLU A 239 32.22 2.40 -9.42
N PRO A 240 32.21 3.59 -8.78
CA PRO A 240 31.05 4.10 -8.07
C PRO A 240 29.87 4.43 -9.01
N ALA A 241 28.96 3.48 -9.17
CA ALA A 241 27.81 3.52 -10.08
C ALA A 241 26.65 4.43 -9.57
N GLY A 242 26.93 5.72 -9.38
CA GLY A 242 25.93 6.73 -9.05
C GLY A 242 26.49 8.05 -8.53
N PRO A 243 25.63 9.07 -8.30
CA PRO A 243 26.02 10.24 -7.53
C PRO A 243 26.37 9.85 -6.10
N ALA A 244 27.42 10.46 -5.54
CA ALA A 244 27.84 10.22 -4.16
C ALA A 244 26.70 10.55 -3.15
N PRO A 245 26.56 9.79 -2.06
CA PRO A 245 25.53 10.04 -1.06
C PRO A 245 25.84 11.32 -0.27
N VAL A 246 24.78 12.05 0.09
CA VAL A 246 24.87 13.18 1.01
C VAL A 246 24.74 12.64 2.43
N VAL A 247 25.83 12.66 3.19
CA VAL A 247 25.85 12.33 4.63
C VAL A 247 25.81 13.63 5.45
N SER A 248 25.12 13.61 6.60
CA SER A 248 25.03 14.73 7.55
C SER A 248 24.87 14.22 8.98
N LEU A 249 25.49 14.88 9.95
CA LEU A 249 25.26 14.64 11.38
C LEU A 249 24.10 15.52 11.89
N VAL A 250 23.00 14.91 12.30
CA VAL A 250 21.75 15.58 12.71
C VAL A 250 21.42 15.38 14.20
N PRO A 251 20.66 16.30 14.84
CA PRO A 251 20.06 16.06 16.15
C PRO A 251 19.17 14.81 16.15
N TYR A 252 19.05 14.14 17.29
CA TYR A 252 18.11 13.02 17.46
C TYR A 252 17.44 13.08 18.85
N ALA A 253 16.52 12.15 19.14
CA ALA A 253 15.73 12.13 20.38
C ALA A 253 15.52 10.72 20.92
N PHE A 254 15.36 10.57 22.24
CA PHE A 254 15.03 9.30 22.87
C PHE A 254 13.70 8.71 22.37
N GLU A 255 12.68 9.54 22.11
CA GLU A 255 11.39 9.12 21.53
C GLU A 255 11.54 8.36 20.19
N LEU A 256 12.62 8.64 19.44
CA LEU A 256 12.90 8.04 18.12
C LEU A 256 13.91 6.89 18.19
N LEU A 257 14.71 6.81 19.27
CA LEU A 257 15.49 5.61 19.58
C LEU A 257 14.62 4.45 20.05
N ASP A 258 13.43 4.74 20.60
CA ASP A 258 12.56 3.69 21.09
C ASP A 258 11.98 2.85 19.94
N ALA A 259 12.04 1.53 20.06
CA ALA A 259 11.53 0.59 19.05
C ALA A 259 10.05 0.80 18.69
N ARG A 260 9.24 1.40 19.57
CA ARG A 260 7.83 1.76 19.31
C ARG A 260 7.66 2.88 18.26
N SER A 261 8.73 3.60 17.92
CA SER A 261 8.74 4.61 16.84
C SER A 261 8.66 4.02 15.43
N GLY A 262 8.92 2.71 15.28
CA GLY A 262 9.06 2.04 13.99
C GLY A 262 10.51 1.96 13.48
N TYR A 263 11.50 2.47 14.21
CA TYR A 263 12.92 2.23 13.89
C TYR A 263 13.30 0.75 14.17
N PRO A 264 13.67 -0.07 13.15
CA PRO A 264 13.77 -1.52 13.33
C PRO A 264 14.90 -2.00 14.26
N ALA A 265 15.97 -1.21 14.40
CA ALA A 265 17.08 -1.48 15.33
C ALA A 265 16.98 -0.64 16.62
N GLY A 266 15.82 -0.05 16.90
CA GLY A 266 15.57 0.76 18.09
C GLY A 266 15.60 -0.06 19.39
N ILE A 267 15.96 0.59 20.49
CA ILE A 267 16.03 -0.03 21.81
C ILE A 267 14.86 0.43 22.67
N ARG A 268 14.15 -0.50 23.32
CA ARG A 268 13.05 -0.12 24.22
C ARG A 268 13.55 0.63 25.44
N ASP A 269 12.79 1.64 25.82
CA ASP A 269 12.91 2.41 27.07
C ASP A 269 14.26 3.17 27.20
N PRO A 270 14.66 4.02 26.23
CA PRO A 270 16.01 4.59 26.15
C PRO A 270 16.47 5.46 27.34
N ARG A 271 15.56 6.11 28.10
CA ARG A 271 15.95 6.80 29.36
C ARG A 271 16.31 5.81 30.48
N TRP A 272 15.67 4.64 30.51
CA TRP A 272 16.14 3.53 31.36
C TRP A 272 17.50 3.01 30.89
N GLN A 273 17.70 2.81 29.59
CA GLN A 273 18.98 2.34 29.03
C GLN A 273 20.14 3.29 29.34
N GLN A 274 19.90 4.61 29.24
CA GLN A 274 20.84 5.63 29.70
C GLN A 274 21.16 5.50 31.19
N ALA A 275 20.15 5.31 32.06
CA ALA A 275 20.37 5.17 33.49
C ALA A 275 21.21 3.92 33.86
N VAL A 276 21.05 2.82 33.12
CA VAL A 276 21.90 1.62 33.25
C VAL A 276 23.33 1.90 32.80
N HIS A 277 23.53 2.58 31.67
CA HIS A 277 24.85 2.99 31.19
C HIS A 277 25.56 3.94 32.19
N ASP A 278 24.86 4.95 32.68
CA ASP A 278 25.31 5.88 33.73
C ASP A 278 25.57 5.20 35.09
N SER A 279 25.26 3.91 35.23
CA SER A 279 25.58 3.11 36.42
C SER A 279 26.92 2.36 36.28
N GLY A 280 27.59 2.43 35.13
CA GLY A 280 28.96 1.93 34.93
C GLY A 280 29.17 0.43 35.15
N GLY A 281 28.10 -0.37 35.20
CA GLY A 281 28.13 -1.78 35.55
C GLY A 281 28.07 -2.08 37.06
N ASP A 282 27.84 -1.11 37.94
CA ASP A 282 27.62 -1.37 39.37
C ASP A 282 26.18 -1.89 39.64
N PRO A 283 25.99 -3.10 40.22
CA PRO A 283 24.68 -3.59 40.63
C PRO A 283 23.92 -2.67 41.59
N ALA A 284 24.62 -2.01 42.53
CA ALA A 284 23.99 -1.16 43.54
C ALA A 284 23.44 0.14 42.92
N ALA A 285 24.19 0.77 42.03
CA ALA A 285 23.73 1.88 41.21
C ALA A 285 22.51 1.49 40.35
N VAL A 286 22.52 0.33 39.67
CA VAL A 286 21.35 -0.14 38.88
C VAL A 286 20.09 -0.29 39.75
N VAL A 287 20.21 -0.86 40.96
CA VAL A 287 19.09 -0.94 41.93
C VAL A 287 18.62 0.46 42.38
N ALA A 288 19.53 1.41 42.55
CA ALA A 288 19.18 2.80 42.87
C ALA A 288 18.45 3.49 41.72
N ARG A 289 18.86 3.28 40.46
CA ARG A 289 18.14 3.77 39.27
C ARG A 289 16.75 3.16 39.15
N LEU A 290 16.59 1.86 39.44
CA LEU A 290 15.28 1.20 39.45
C LEU A 290 14.33 1.84 40.46
N ARG A 291 14.81 2.07 41.69
CA ARG A 291 14.02 2.74 42.74
C ARG A 291 13.61 4.16 42.32
N GLY A 292 14.51 4.90 41.66
CA GLY A 292 14.19 6.21 41.08
C GLY A 292 13.07 6.14 40.05
N ALA A 293 13.19 5.22 39.07
CA ALA A 293 12.16 5.01 38.05
C ALA A 293 10.80 4.62 38.65
N ALA A 294 10.77 3.75 39.67
CA ALA A 294 9.54 3.36 40.36
C ALA A 294 8.85 4.55 41.06
N VAL A 295 9.62 5.43 41.71
CA VAL A 295 9.11 6.68 42.33
C VAL A 295 8.62 7.67 41.27
N GLU A 296 9.31 7.79 40.14
CA GLU A 296 8.87 8.65 39.04
C GLU A 296 7.59 8.14 38.35
N ILE A 297 7.44 6.83 38.17
CA ILE A 297 6.21 6.23 37.60
C ILE A 297 5.01 6.49 38.53
N THR A 298 5.14 6.29 39.85
CA THR A 298 4.02 6.58 40.77
C THR A 298 3.75 8.08 40.91
N ARG A 299 4.76 8.95 40.80
CA ARG A 299 4.55 10.41 40.65
C ARG A 299 3.72 10.72 39.40
N GLN A 300 4.13 10.21 38.23
CA GLN A 300 3.48 10.51 36.96
C GLN A 300 2.04 9.99 36.89
N LEU A 301 1.80 8.81 37.46
CA LEU A 301 0.48 8.19 37.54
C LEU A 301 -0.45 8.96 38.51
N ARG A 302 0.09 9.53 39.59
CA ARG A 302 -0.63 10.43 40.50
C ARG A 302 -1.01 11.77 39.83
N GLU A 303 -0.13 12.32 39.00
CA GLU A 303 -0.42 13.52 38.20
C GLU A 303 -1.49 13.28 37.12
N GLN A 304 -1.64 12.04 36.65
CA GLN A 304 -2.75 11.59 35.81
C GLN A 304 -4.05 11.31 36.61
N GLY A 305 -4.07 11.57 37.93
CA GLY A 305 -5.25 11.42 38.79
C GLY A 305 -5.42 10.04 39.43
N HIS A 306 -4.49 9.10 39.24
CA HIS A 306 -4.59 7.74 39.81
C HIS A 306 -3.86 7.64 41.17
N PRO A 307 -4.54 7.22 42.26
CA PRO A 307 -3.94 7.19 43.60
C PRO A 307 -2.84 6.13 43.70
N THR A 308 -1.58 6.59 43.81
CA THR A 308 -0.38 5.76 44.06
C THR A 308 0.65 6.55 44.86
N GLY A 309 1.50 5.86 45.63
CA GLY A 309 2.40 6.47 46.61
C GLY A 309 3.80 5.81 46.71
N PRO A 310 4.51 6.09 47.82
CA PRO A 310 5.82 5.49 48.10
C PRO A 310 5.76 3.99 48.43
N VAL A 311 4.61 3.48 48.88
CA VAL A 311 4.42 2.07 49.25
C VAL A 311 4.51 1.20 47.99
N GLU A 312 3.80 1.59 46.94
CA GLU A 312 3.82 0.91 45.64
C GLU A 312 5.19 1.03 44.98
N ALA A 313 5.87 2.18 45.10
CA ALA A 313 7.25 2.34 44.60
C ALA A 313 8.26 1.43 45.34
N ALA A 314 8.09 1.26 46.66
CA ALA A 314 8.89 0.32 47.44
C ALA A 314 8.59 -1.14 47.06
N GLU A 315 7.31 -1.48 46.84
CA GLU A 315 6.88 -2.83 46.45
C GLU A 315 7.33 -3.21 45.02
N ILE A 316 7.27 -2.29 44.06
CA ILE A 316 7.90 -2.45 42.72
C ILE A 316 9.39 -2.74 42.87
N THR A 317 10.09 -1.98 43.73
CA THR A 317 11.53 -2.16 43.97
C THR A 317 11.84 -3.50 44.62
N ARG A 318 11.00 -3.97 45.56
CA ARG A 318 11.11 -5.28 46.21
C ARG A 318 10.91 -6.41 45.19
N LEU A 319 9.76 -6.40 44.50
CA LEU A 319 9.37 -7.43 43.56
C LEU A 319 10.35 -7.56 42.39
N ALA A 320 10.83 -6.45 41.82
CA ALA A 320 11.86 -6.51 40.77
C ALA A 320 13.15 -7.17 41.28
N ALA A 321 13.57 -6.88 42.52
CA ALA A 321 14.75 -7.51 43.12
C ALA A 321 14.54 -9.00 43.47
N ASP A 322 13.32 -9.42 43.81
CA ASP A 322 12.97 -10.84 43.98
C ASP A 322 12.94 -11.58 42.65
N LEU A 323 12.36 -11.00 41.59
CA LEU A 323 12.41 -11.55 40.23
C LEU A 323 13.85 -11.69 39.73
N ALA A 324 14.74 -10.73 40.04
CA ALA A 324 16.15 -10.82 39.73
C ALA A 324 16.83 -12.00 40.44
N ARG A 325 16.59 -12.17 41.75
CA ARG A 325 17.09 -13.31 42.54
C ARG A 325 16.62 -14.66 41.99
N LEU A 326 15.32 -14.78 41.70
CA LEU A 326 14.72 -15.99 41.13
C LEU A 326 15.28 -16.34 39.73
N ARG A 327 15.72 -15.32 38.97
CA ARG A 327 16.36 -15.46 37.65
C ARG A 327 17.88 -15.56 37.70
N GLY A 328 18.49 -15.61 38.89
CA GLY A 328 19.94 -15.69 39.06
C GLY A 328 20.72 -14.45 38.62
N LEU A 329 20.06 -13.29 38.51
CA LEU A 329 20.64 -12.06 37.98
C LEU A 329 21.35 -11.24 39.09
N PRO A 330 22.49 -10.59 38.79
CA PRO A 330 23.21 -9.75 39.75
C PRO A 330 22.46 -8.47 40.12
N ALA A 331 21.60 -7.97 39.23
CA ALA A 331 20.73 -6.81 39.45
C ALA A 331 19.42 -6.98 38.63
N PRO A 332 18.32 -6.33 39.06
CA PRO A 332 17.08 -6.30 38.28
C PRO A 332 17.25 -5.47 36.99
N GLY A 333 16.94 -6.07 35.85
CA GLY A 333 16.98 -5.41 34.55
C GLY A 333 15.67 -4.72 34.18
N ARG A 334 15.61 -4.21 32.94
CA ARG A 334 14.41 -3.62 32.33
C ARG A 334 13.22 -4.58 32.41
N GLY A 335 13.48 -5.87 32.22
CA GLY A 335 12.48 -6.93 32.23
C GLY A 335 11.78 -7.10 33.57
N GLU A 336 12.54 -7.00 34.67
CA GLU A 336 12.07 -7.18 36.04
C GLU A 336 11.35 -5.91 36.54
N LEU A 337 11.81 -4.72 36.13
CA LEU A 337 11.12 -3.45 36.38
C LEU A 337 9.74 -3.40 35.71
N VAL A 338 9.65 -3.72 34.41
CA VAL A 338 8.38 -3.68 33.66
C VAL A 338 7.36 -4.63 34.28
N GLU A 339 7.78 -5.84 34.61
CA GLU A 339 6.95 -6.88 35.21
C GLU A 339 6.47 -6.49 36.61
N ALA A 340 7.37 -5.99 37.47
CA ALA A 340 6.99 -5.50 38.80
C ALA A 340 6.03 -4.29 38.75
N VAL A 341 6.22 -3.36 37.80
CA VAL A 341 5.29 -2.24 37.57
C VAL A 341 3.91 -2.74 37.12
N GLN A 342 3.86 -3.71 36.22
CA GLN A 342 2.60 -4.31 35.76
C GLN A 342 1.87 -5.03 36.90
N THR A 343 2.56 -5.88 37.67
CA THR A 343 1.97 -6.60 38.81
C THR A 343 1.45 -5.64 39.88
N VAL A 344 2.22 -4.61 40.26
CA VAL A 344 1.87 -3.73 41.40
C VAL A 344 0.92 -2.60 41.01
N LEU A 345 1.07 -1.99 39.83
CA LEU A 345 0.28 -0.81 39.43
C LEU A 345 -0.86 -1.09 38.45
N ALA A 346 -0.72 -2.08 37.56
CA ALA A 346 -1.77 -2.45 36.61
C ALA A 346 -2.63 -3.62 37.10
N GLN A 347 -2.08 -4.52 37.93
CA GLN A 347 -2.81 -5.60 38.63
C GLN A 347 -3.59 -6.54 37.68
N GLY A 348 -3.14 -6.67 36.42
CA GLY A 348 -3.84 -7.41 35.37
C GLY A 348 -4.91 -6.63 34.60
N GLU A 349 -5.23 -5.39 34.97
CA GLU A 349 -6.17 -4.54 34.22
C GLU A 349 -5.54 -3.98 32.93
N PRO A 350 -6.00 -4.37 31.73
CA PRO A 350 -5.40 -3.96 30.45
C PRO A 350 -5.87 -2.57 29.97
N VAL A 351 -7.05 -2.15 30.43
CA VAL A 351 -7.81 -0.99 29.96
C VAL A 351 -8.16 -0.15 31.19
N GLY A 352 -8.30 1.17 31.01
CA GLY A 352 -8.33 2.09 32.14
C GLY A 352 -6.95 2.17 32.79
N ARG A 353 -6.79 1.55 33.98
CA ARG A 353 -5.58 1.67 34.79
C ARG A 353 -4.31 1.20 34.07
N GLY A 354 -4.36 0.07 33.36
CA GLY A 354 -3.22 -0.42 32.56
C GLY A 354 -2.76 0.56 31.47
N ARG A 355 -3.69 1.32 30.86
CA ARG A 355 -3.33 2.36 29.87
C ARG A 355 -2.67 3.57 30.52
N ALA A 356 -3.13 3.98 31.71
CA ALA A 356 -2.49 5.05 32.47
C ALA A 356 -1.09 4.64 32.95
N VAL A 357 -0.94 3.42 33.48
CA VAL A 357 0.37 2.83 33.83
C VAL A 357 1.29 2.80 32.60
N ALA A 358 0.82 2.32 31.45
CA ALA A 358 1.62 2.30 30.21
C ALA A 358 2.03 3.71 29.74
N ALA A 359 1.16 4.72 29.87
CA ALA A 359 1.47 6.11 29.54
C ALA A 359 2.50 6.73 30.52
N ALA A 360 2.35 6.48 31.82
CA ALA A 360 3.31 6.89 32.85
C ALA A 360 4.69 6.22 32.64
N MET A 361 4.70 4.92 32.35
CA MET A 361 5.91 4.18 31.98
C MET A 361 6.55 4.72 30.71
N HIS A 362 5.78 5.02 29.66
CA HIS A 362 6.30 5.59 28.42
C HIS A 362 7.00 6.93 28.68
N HIS A 363 6.34 7.86 29.39
CA HIS A 363 6.94 9.15 29.73
C HIS A 363 8.23 9.02 30.56
N VAL A 364 8.24 8.18 31.60
CA VAL A 364 9.38 8.03 32.50
C VAL A 364 10.53 7.21 31.89
N LEU A 365 10.23 6.12 31.18
CA LEU A 365 11.23 5.18 30.71
C LEU A 365 11.76 5.48 29.30
N VAL A 366 11.00 6.19 28.44
CA VAL A 366 11.51 6.72 27.17
C VAL A 366 12.18 8.07 27.36
N GLY A 367 11.46 9.04 27.95
CA GLY A 367 11.94 10.41 28.16
C GLY A 367 12.06 11.24 26.87
N ASP A 368 12.21 12.55 27.06
CA ASP A 368 12.18 13.60 26.03
C ASP A 368 13.58 14.07 25.58
N ARG A 369 14.66 13.47 26.09
CA ARG A 369 16.04 13.93 25.88
C ARG A 369 16.40 13.98 24.38
N ARG A 370 16.72 15.19 23.92
CA ARG A 370 17.25 15.50 22.58
C ARG A 370 18.75 15.76 22.66
N GLY A 371 19.52 15.21 21.72
CA GLY A 371 20.94 15.52 21.58
C GLY A 371 21.21 16.63 20.58
N ARG A 372 22.43 17.16 20.59
CA ARG A 372 22.85 18.29 19.76
C ARG A 372 24.26 18.05 19.20
N PRO A 373 24.47 18.10 17.87
CA PRO A 373 25.80 18.15 17.28
C PRO A 373 26.59 19.38 17.77
N CYS A 374 27.92 19.30 17.72
CA CYS A 374 28.80 20.44 17.95
C CYS A 374 28.34 21.68 17.13
N PRO A 375 28.35 22.91 17.70
CA PRO A 375 27.98 24.12 16.96
C PRO A 375 28.85 24.44 15.73
N GLN A 376 30.03 23.81 15.62
CA GLN A 376 30.95 23.94 14.48
C GLN A 376 30.76 22.85 13.41
N THR A 377 29.90 21.85 13.65
CA THR A 377 29.61 20.77 12.69
C THR A 377 29.10 21.35 11.36
N PRO A 378 29.62 20.91 10.19
CA PRO A 378 29.15 21.36 8.89
C PRO A 378 27.64 21.14 8.70
N VAL A 379 26.94 22.17 8.22
CA VAL A 379 25.52 22.14 7.88
C VAL A 379 25.30 22.55 6.43
N CYS A 380 24.31 21.96 5.76
CA CYS A 380 23.95 22.37 4.40
C CYS A 380 23.36 23.80 4.38
N GLY A 381 23.65 24.60 3.35
CA GLY A 381 23.20 25.99 3.26
C GLY A 381 21.67 26.16 3.21
N LEU A 382 20.94 25.13 2.78
CA LEU A 382 19.48 25.11 2.75
C LEU A 382 18.86 25.13 4.17
N ARG A 383 19.54 24.52 5.16
CA ARG A 383 19.04 24.41 6.54
C ARG A 383 18.88 25.76 7.24
N PRO A 384 19.91 26.64 7.35
CA PRO A 384 19.73 27.96 7.96
C PRO A 384 18.72 28.81 7.18
N ALA A 385 18.74 28.78 5.85
CA ALA A 385 17.79 29.52 5.01
C ALA A 385 16.32 29.11 5.27
N VAL A 386 16.05 27.82 5.53
CA VAL A 386 14.72 27.36 5.95
C VAL A 386 14.41 27.79 7.39
N LEU A 387 15.35 27.68 8.34
CA LEU A 387 15.14 28.13 9.72
C LEU A 387 14.88 29.65 9.83
N ASP A 388 15.53 30.46 8.99
CA ASP A 388 15.29 31.89 8.88
C ASP A 388 13.87 32.16 8.33
N LEU A 389 13.47 31.45 7.27
CA LEU A 389 12.13 31.55 6.68
C LEU A 389 11.02 31.12 7.66
N LEU A 390 11.21 30.05 8.43
CA LEU A 390 10.24 29.62 9.45
C LEU A 390 10.10 30.66 10.57
N ARG A 391 11.20 31.26 11.03
CA ARG A 391 11.20 32.36 12.00
C ARG A 391 10.47 33.60 11.45
N GLU A 392 10.71 33.97 10.20
CA GLU A 392 10.00 35.08 9.54
C GLU A 392 8.47 34.82 9.48
N LEU A 393 8.07 33.61 9.09
CA LEU A 393 6.67 33.20 8.96
C LEU A 393 5.98 32.86 10.30
N ARG A 394 6.72 32.88 11.42
CA ARG A 394 6.27 32.47 12.76
C ARG A 394 5.71 31.04 12.80
N LEU A 395 6.45 30.12 12.18
CA LEU A 395 6.18 28.68 12.13
C LEU A 395 7.12 27.93 13.11
N PRO A 396 6.73 26.76 13.65
CA PRO A 396 7.53 26.00 14.62
C PRO A 396 8.94 25.64 14.11
N GLY A 397 9.96 25.93 14.92
CA GLY A 397 11.34 25.48 14.71
C GLY A 397 11.67 24.14 15.40
N PRO A 398 12.96 23.76 15.49
CA PRO A 398 13.41 22.48 16.06
C PRO A 398 13.09 22.27 17.55
N ASP A 399 13.09 23.35 18.34
CA ASP A 399 12.82 23.31 19.78
C ASP A 399 11.35 23.61 20.12
N ASP A 400 10.49 23.86 19.12
CA ASP A 400 9.05 24.13 19.31
C ASP A 400 8.20 22.84 19.34
N PRO A 401 7.05 22.83 20.04
CA PRO A 401 6.13 21.69 20.05
C PRO A 401 5.34 21.56 18.73
N PRO A 402 4.76 20.36 18.44
CA PRO A 402 3.86 20.16 17.31
C PRO A 402 2.68 21.15 17.33
N ARG A 403 2.27 21.65 16.16
CA ARG A 403 1.21 22.65 16.04
C ARG A 403 0.31 22.38 14.84
N GLN A 404 -1.00 22.32 15.08
CA GLN A 404 -1.98 22.42 14.01
C GLN A 404 -2.21 23.89 13.62
N LEU A 405 -2.23 24.18 12.32
CA LEU A 405 -2.58 25.48 11.75
C LEU A 405 -3.81 25.35 10.84
N ARG A 406 -4.64 26.39 10.85
CA ARG A 406 -5.62 26.69 9.81
C ARG A 406 -5.18 27.96 9.11
N LEU A 407 -5.11 27.94 7.78
CA LEU A 407 -4.64 29.04 6.94
C LEU A 407 -5.78 29.53 6.04
N ASP A 408 -5.83 30.83 5.76
CA ASP A 408 -6.67 31.42 4.69
C ASP A 408 -5.75 32.06 3.63
N PRO A 409 -5.13 31.26 2.75
CA PRO A 409 -4.04 31.71 1.90
C PRO A 409 -4.50 32.57 0.72
N LEU A 410 -5.80 32.61 0.43
CA LEU A 410 -6.37 33.52 -0.55
C LEU A 410 -6.50 34.94 0.03
N ARG A 411 -7.03 35.09 1.24
CA ARG A 411 -7.28 36.40 1.87
C ARG A 411 -6.09 36.98 2.62
N SER A 412 -5.22 36.16 3.21
CA SER A 412 -4.09 36.60 4.04
C SER A 412 -2.74 36.45 3.32
N PRO A 413 -2.02 37.55 3.04
CA PRO A 413 -0.68 37.48 2.41
C PRO A 413 0.36 36.71 3.24
N LEU A 414 0.23 36.70 4.57
CA LEU A 414 1.10 35.92 5.46
C LEU A 414 0.80 34.42 5.31
N ASP A 415 -0.48 34.05 5.32
CA ASP A 415 -0.88 32.64 5.23
C ASP A 415 -0.69 32.08 3.82
N ARG A 416 -0.74 32.94 2.78
CA ARG A 416 -0.26 32.65 1.42
C ARG A 416 1.20 32.24 1.40
N ARG A 417 2.08 33.02 2.05
CA ARG A 417 3.52 32.71 2.15
C ARG A 417 3.78 31.45 2.98
N ARG A 418 2.97 31.20 4.02
CA ARG A 418 2.99 29.94 4.78
C ARG A 418 2.62 28.76 3.89
N GLU A 419 1.41 28.73 3.31
CA GLU A 419 0.93 27.68 2.41
C GLU A 419 1.98 27.35 1.33
N THR A 420 2.48 28.37 0.62
CA THR A 420 3.52 28.20 -0.42
C THR A 420 4.80 27.56 0.13
N SER A 421 5.21 27.89 1.36
CA SER A 421 6.42 27.33 1.98
C SER A 421 6.22 25.90 2.47
N LEU A 422 5.05 25.57 3.02
CA LEU A 422 4.69 24.20 3.40
C LEU A 422 4.57 23.30 2.16
N ARG A 423 3.97 23.80 1.07
CA ARG A 423 3.92 23.12 -0.24
C ARG A 423 5.32 22.85 -0.79
N ARG A 424 6.22 23.85 -0.76
CA ARG A 424 7.62 23.71 -1.18
C ARG A 424 8.39 22.67 -0.35
N LEU A 425 8.26 22.68 0.98
CA LEU A 425 8.89 21.68 1.85
C LEU A 425 8.39 20.27 1.51
N ARG A 426 7.06 20.08 1.39
CA ARG A 426 6.46 18.81 0.96
C ARG A 426 6.91 18.38 -0.43
N ALA A 427 7.02 19.30 -1.39
CA ALA A 427 7.50 19.04 -2.75
C ALA A 427 9.00 18.70 -2.82
N CYS A 428 9.79 19.15 -1.84
CA CYS A 428 11.17 18.72 -1.59
C CYS A 428 11.28 17.38 -0.83
N GLY A 429 10.15 16.73 -0.48
CA GLY A 429 10.15 15.50 0.32
C GLY A 429 10.48 15.71 1.80
N VAL A 430 10.36 16.92 2.33
CA VAL A 430 10.71 17.25 3.72
C VAL A 430 9.52 16.98 4.66
N PRO A 431 9.62 16.01 5.60
CA PRO A 431 8.58 15.72 6.56
C PRO A 431 8.61 16.77 7.69
N TYR A 432 7.93 17.89 7.43
CA TYR A 432 7.75 19.01 8.36
C TYR A 432 6.27 19.39 8.54
N ALA A 433 5.48 19.25 7.47
CA ALA A 433 4.08 19.64 7.46
C ALA A 433 3.24 18.73 6.58
N GLU A 434 2.13 18.26 7.13
CA GLU A 434 1.19 17.36 6.48
C GLU A 434 -0.19 18.03 6.38
N PRO A 435 -0.85 17.98 5.21
CA PRO A 435 -2.20 18.52 5.07
C PRO A 435 -3.19 17.64 5.83
N VAL A 436 -4.02 18.25 6.65
CA VAL A 436 -5.09 17.54 7.37
C VAL A 436 -6.35 17.59 6.52
N GLU A 437 -6.85 16.42 6.10
CA GLU A 437 -8.10 16.33 5.34
C GLU A 437 -9.26 16.96 6.12
N THR A 438 -10.22 17.51 5.38
CA THR A 438 -11.36 18.23 5.95
C THR A 438 -12.61 17.76 5.25
N ASP A 439 -13.52 17.13 6.00
CA ASP A 439 -14.77 16.49 5.51
C ASP A 439 -15.82 17.48 4.98
N ALA A 440 -15.45 18.26 3.97
CA ALA A 440 -16.29 19.24 3.29
C ALA A 440 -16.44 18.86 1.80
N PRO A 441 -17.25 17.84 1.47
CA PRO A 441 -17.43 17.42 0.08
C PRO A 441 -18.13 18.51 -0.75
N GLY A 442 -17.48 18.94 -1.84
CA GLY A 442 -18.14 19.64 -2.94
C GLY A 442 -17.71 21.08 -3.25
N LEU A 443 -16.89 21.72 -2.41
CA LEU A 443 -16.35 23.07 -2.63
C LEU A 443 -14.82 23.08 -2.48
N ASP A 444 -14.10 23.89 -3.28
CA ASP A 444 -12.66 24.16 -3.03
C ASP A 444 -12.52 24.76 -1.61
N PRO A 445 -11.73 24.15 -0.70
CA PRO A 445 -11.67 24.59 0.69
C PRO A 445 -10.93 25.92 0.82
N LEU A 446 -11.68 27.01 1.02
CA LEU A 446 -11.16 28.38 1.21
C LEU A 446 -10.13 28.51 2.35
N THR A 447 -10.13 27.56 3.30
CA THR A 447 -9.10 27.47 4.34
C THR A 447 -8.49 26.07 4.37
N THR A 448 -7.16 25.99 4.26
CA THR A 448 -6.40 24.74 4.43
C THR A 448 -6.13 24.46 5.91
N ARG A 449 -5.87 23.19 6.24
CA ARG A 449 -5.42 22.75 7.56
C ARG A 449 -4.12 21.96 7.43
N TRP A 450 -3.19 22.19 8.35
CA TRP A 450 -1.87 21.57 8.37
C TRP A 450 -1.52 21.10 9.79
N SER A 451 -1.00 19.89 9.90
CA SER A 451 -0.24 19.44 11.07
C SER A 451 1.23 19.79 10.81
N ILE A 452 1.91 20.44 11.75
CA ILE A 452 3.29 20.92 11.59
C ILE A 452 4.14 20.46 12.77
N HIS A 453 5.27 19.81 12.49
CA HIS A 453 6.20 19.32 13.50
C HIS A 453 7.61 19.21 12.90
N TRP A 454 8.61 19.80 13.57
CA TRP A 454 10.01 19.58 13.21
C TRP A 454 10.52 18.26 13.82
N THR A 455 11.07 17.39 12.97
CA THR A 455 11.66 16.10 13.35
C THR A 455 13.12 16.02 12.86
N PRO A 456 13.94 15.07 13.36
CA PRO A 456 15.21 14.71 12.71
C PRO A 456 15.07 14.28 11.24
N GLY A 457 13.89 13.77 10.85
CA GLY A 457 13.53 13.55 9.44
C GLY A 457 13.49 14.85 8.62
N THR A 458 13.04 15.96 9.23
CA THR A 458 13.10 17.31 8.65
C THR A 458 14.55 17.71 8.35
N ASP A 459 15.45 17.59 9.34
CA ASP A 459 16.88 17.92 9.18
C ASP A 459 17.56 17.09 8.07
N ALA A 460 17.31 15.78 8.04
CA ALA A 460 17.89 14.88 7.03
C ALA A 460 17.35 15.14 5.61
N ALA A 461 16.05 15.38 5.45
CA ALA A 461 15.47 15.70 4.16
C ALA A 461 15.93 17.08 3.63
N LEU A 462 16.20 18.04 4.53
CA LEU A 462 16.83 19.31 4.16
C LEU A 462 18.30 19.13 3.72
N ALA A 463 19.04 18.17 4.27
CA ALA A 463 20.35 17.78 3.74
C ALA A 463 20.23 17.14 2.35
N ALA A 464 19.26 16.23 2.16
CA ALA A 464 18.99 15.56 0.89
C ALA A 464 18.54 16.51 -0.24
N ALA A 465 17.79 17.56 0.07
CA ALA A 465 17.32 18.55 -0.90
C ALA A 465 18.36 19.63 -1.25
N ALA A 466 19.39 19.84 -0.41
CA ALA A 466 20.38 20.90 -0.59
C ALA A 466 21.19 20.87 -1.91
N PRO A 467 21.52 19.71 -2.54
CA PRO A 467 22.15 19.68 -3.87
C PRO A 467 21.33 20.34 -4.99
N HIS A 468 20.04 20.58 -4.76
CA HIS A 468 19.15 21.25 -5.72
C HIS A 468 19.01 22.76 -5.49
N GLY A 469 19.52 23.29 -4.37
CA GLY A 469 19.50 24.72 -4.10
C GLY A 469 19.80 25.11 -2.65
N VAL A 470 20.42 26.27 -2.46
CA VAL A 470 20.74 26.82 -1.12
C VAL A 470 19.56 27.57 -0.47
N THR A 471 18.47 27.79 -1.21
CA THR A 471 17.20 28.29 -0.67
C THR A 471 16.06 27.35 -1.03
N LEU A 472 14.99 27.36 -0.22
CA LEU A 472 13.84 26.47 -0.43
C LEU A 472 13.23 26.61 -1.83
N ALA A 473 13.13 27.83 -2.36
CA ALA A 473 12.61 28.06 -3.71
C ALA A 473 13.48 27.41 -4.80
N GLN A 474 14.81 27.55 -4.69
CA GLN A 474 15.75 26.92 -5.61
C GLN A 474 15.70 25.39 -5.50
N ALA A 475 15.69 24.84 -4.28
CA ALA A 475 15.65 23.40 -4.05
C ALA A 475 14.39 22.76 -4.65
N THR A 476 13.21 23.37 -4.47
CA THR A 476 11.97 22.88 -5.10
C THR A 476 12.02 23.01 -6.63
N ALA A 477 12.53 24.12 -7.16
CA ALA A 477 12.66 24.33 -8.60
C ALA A 477 13.62 23.31 -9.25
N GLY A 478 14.80 23.08 -8.66
CA GLY A 478 15.79 22.13 -9.15
C GLY A 478 15.30 20.68 -9.13
N LEU A 479 14.51 20.29 -8.12
CA LEU A 479 13.87 18.97 -8.06
C LEU A 479 12.79 18.80 -9.13
N LEU A 480 11.86 19.74 -9.27
CA LEU A 480 10.78 19.65 -10.26
C LEU A 480 11.29 19.77 -11.71
N ALA A 481 12.31 20.60 -11.95
CA ALA A 481 13.01 20.68 -13.24
C ALA A 481 13.74 19.36 -13.57
N ARG A 482 14.36 18.71 -12.58
CA ARG A 482 15.00 17.39 -12.76
C ARG A 482 14.00 16.28 -13.05
N ALA A 483 12.80 16.33 -12.46
CA ALA A 483 11.70 15.40 -12.78
C ALA A 483 11.25 15.56 -14.24
N ARG A 484 10.86 16.79 -14.65
CA ARG A 484 10.53 17.10 -16.06
C ARG A 484 11.65 16.69 -17.02
N GLY A 485 12.90 16.95 -16.64
CA GLY A 485 14.08 16.56 -17.40
C GLY A 485 14.34 15.05 -17.49
N ARG A 486 13.65 14.19 -16.73
CA ARG A 486 13.61 12.72 -16.93
C ARG A 486 12.51 12.35 -17.92
N GLU A 487 11.30 12.86 -17.71
CA GLU A 487 10.12 12.63 -18.55
C GLU A 487 10.39 13.00 -20.03
N VAL A 488 10.98 14.17 -20.28
CA VAL A 488 11.36 14.62 -21.63
C VAL A 488 12.38 13.68 -22.30
N ARG A 489 13.28 13.06 -21.53
CA ARG A 489 14.24 12.05 -22.03
C ARG A 489 13.63 10.66 -22.22
N ALA A 490 12.43 10.41 -21.69
CA ALA A 490 11.68 9.17 -21.90
C ALA A 490 10.73 9.25 -23.12
N GLY A 491 10.72 10.37 -23.85
CA GLY A 491 9.84 10.62 -25.01
C GLY A 491 8.88 11.79 -24.83
N GLY A 492 8.83 12.39 -23.64
CA GLY A 492 7.87 13.43 -23.27
C GLY A 492 6.97 12.98 -22.10
N PRO A 493 6.40 13.92 -21.33
CA PRO A 493 5.51 13.59 -20.22
C PRO A 493 4.15 13.05 -20.71
N THR A 494 3.63 12.08 -19.98
CA THR A 494 2.21 11.68 -20.09
C THR A 494 1.27 12.79 -19.62
N ALA A 495 -0.02 12.69 -19.94
CA ALA A 495 -1.00 13.67 -19.49
C ALA A 495 -1.08 13.73 -17.94
N ALA A 496 -1.04 12.58 -17.26
CA ALA A 496 -0.92 12.52 -15.80
C ALA A 496 0.33 13.23 -15.24
N GLU A 497 1.52 13.00 -15.80
CA GLU A 497 2.77 13.66 -15.36
C GLU A 497 2.76 15.17 -15.63
N ALA A 498 2.19 15.59 -16.75
CA ALA A 498 2.00 17.02 -17.05
C ALA A 498 1.04 17.68 -16.05
N ILE A 499 -0.03 16.99 -15.62
CA ILE A 499 -1.00 17.48 -14.64
C ILE A 499 -0.40 17.54 -13.22
N ASP A 500 0.29 16.51 -12.74
CA ASP A 500 0.99 16.55 -11.43
C ASP A 500 2.10 17.62 -11.44
N GLY A 501 2.91 17.63 -12.49
CA GLY A 501 3.99 18.59 -12.68
C GLY A 501 3.49 20.03 -12.70
N LEU A 502 2.39 20.32 -13.41
CA LEU A 502 1.75 21.63 -13.41
C LEU A 502 1.18 21.97 -12.03
N THR A 503 0.49 21.03 -11.37
CA THR A 503 -0.09 21.24 -10.04
C THR A 503 0.99 21.59 -9.02
N ARG A 504 2.08 20.83 -8.96
CA ARG A 504 3.18 21.04 -8.01
C ARG A 504 3.96 22.31 -8.29
N ALA A 505 4.25 22.61 -9.56
CA ALA A 505 4.89 23.89 -9.94
C ALA A 505 4.00 25.10 -9.58
N ALA A 506 2.68 24.97 -9.74
CA ALA A 506 1.72 26.01 -9.42
C ALA A 506 1.55 26.23 -7.91
N GLU A 507 1.32 25.17 -7.13
CA GLU A 507 1.20 25.25 -5.66
C GLU A 507 2.51 25.71 -4.99
N CYS A 508 3.67 25.45 -5.61
CA CYS A 508 4.96 25.95 -5.16
C CYS A 508 5.30 27.35 -5.67
N GLY A 509 4.47 27.99 -6.49
CA GLY A 509 4.72 29.34 -7.02
C GLY A 509 6.02 29.43 -7.83
N LEU A 510 6.14 28.63 -8.88
CA LEU A 510 7.32 28.52 -9.74
C LEU A 510 6.93 28.85 -11.21
N PRO A 511 6.82 30.13 -11.58
CA PRO A 511 6.15 30.55 -12.82
C PRO A 511 6.82 30.03 -14.11
N GLU A 512 8.15 29.96 -14.15
CA GLU A 512 8.91 29.42 -15.30
C GLU A 512 8.58 27.94 -15.56
N LEU A 513 8.50 27.14 -14.49
CA LEU A 513 8.09 25.74 -14.58
C LEU A 513 6.60 25.59 -14.88
N VAL A 514 5.75 26.50 -14.42
CA VAL A 514 4.33 26.50 -14.78
C VAL A 514 4.12 26.79 -16.27
N ALA A 515 4.84 27.76 -16.85
CA ALA A 515 4.80 28.01 -18.29
C ALA A 515 5.21 26.75 -19.07
N ALA A 516 6.38 26.17 -18.73
CA ALA A 516 6.88 24.95 -19.36
C ALA A 516 5.96 23.73 -19.19
N ARG A 517 5.19 23.65 -18.09
CA ARG A 517 4.19 22.60 -17.84
C ARG A 517 2.85 22.85 -18.52
N LEU A 518 2.50 24.09 -18.84
CA LEU A 518 1.34 24.41 -19.67
C LEU A 518 1.59 23.99 -21.14
N ASP A 519 2.81 24.17 -21.64
CA ASP A 519 3.23 23.68 -22.96
C ASP A 519 3.26 22.14 -23.05
N ASP A 520 3.80 21.47 -22.01
CA ASP A 520 3.74 20.00 -21.87
C ASP A 520 2.28 19.51 -21.94
N LEU A 521 1.40 20.13 -21.14
CA LEU A 521 -0.01 19.77 -21.07
C LEU A 521 -0.72 19.99 -22.41
N GLY A 522 -0.51 21.15 -23.05
CA GLY A 522 -1.04 21.47 -24.38
C GLY A 522 -0.66 20.41 -25.44
N THR A 523 0.56 19.87 -25.34
CA THR A 523 1.04 18.80 -26.21
C THR A 523 0.37 17.46 -25.86
N ALA A 524 0.39 17.04 -24.59
CA ALA A 524 -0.09 15.74 -24.13
C ALA A 524 -1.60 15.51 -24.36
N ILE A 525 -2.42 16.57 -24.24
CA ILE A 525 -3.88 16.54 -24.51
C ILE A 525 -4.20 15.95 -25.90
N THR A 526 -3.36 16.24 -26.89
CA THR A 526 -3.64 15.93 -28.29
C THR A 526 -3.37 14.46 -28.65
N ALA A 527 -2.64 13.74 -27.80
CA ALA A 527 -2.17 12.37 -28.07
C ALA A 527 -2.97 11.28 -27.33
N THR A 528 -3.16 11.40 -26.01
CA THR A 528 -3.50 10.25 -25.16
C THR A 528 -4.52 10.48 -24.02
N ALA A 529 -4.86 11.73 -23.68
CA ALA A 529 -5.56 12.05 -22.43
C ALA A 529 -6.99 11.47 -22.32
N THR A 530 -7.28 10.84 -21.18
CA THR A 530 -8.60 10.31 -20.78
C THR A 530 -9.58 11.42 -20.33
N LEU A 531 -10.88 11.13 -20.19
CA LEU A 531 -11.81 12.14 -19.66
C LEU A 531 -11.46 12.56 -18.22
N ALA A 532 -10.99 11.62 -17.38
CA ALA A 532 -10.57 11.92 -16.01
C ALA A 532 -9.39 12.91 -15.97
N GLU A 533 -8.36 12.70 -16.79
CA GLU A 533 -7.24 13.63 -16.94
C GLU A 533 -7.70 14.98 -17.52
N LEU A 534 -8.50 14.97 -18.58
CA LEU A 534 -9.03 16.19 -19.20
C LEU A 534 -9.88 17.02 -18.23
N SER A 535 -10.77 16.40 -17.45
CA SER A 535 -11.56 17.10 -16.42
C SER A 535 -10.71 17.63 -15.27
N THR A 536 -9.64 16.91 -14.89
CA THR A 536 -8.69 17.37 -13.88
C THR A 536 -7.87 18.57 -14.38
N ALA A 537 -7.43 18.53 -15.65
CA ALA A 537 -6.75 19.63 -16.30
C ALA A 537 -7.65 20.87 -16.47
N VAL A 538 -8.94 20.68 -16.87
CA VAL A 538 -9.94 21.76 -16.91
C VAL A 538 -10.10 22.42 -15.54
N ALA A 539 -10.21 21.65 -14.46
CA ALA A 539 -10.33 22.19 -13.11
C ALA A 539 -9.05 22.93 -12.65
N LEU A 540 -7.87 22.38 -12.95
CA LEU A 540 -6.58 23.00 -12.62
C LEU A 540 -6.37 24.34 -13.36
N VAL A 541 -6.57 24.34 -14.68
CA VAL A 541 -6.50 25.55 -15.53
C VAL A 541 -7.57 26.56 -15.12
N GLY A 542 -8.79 26.11 -14.79
CA GLY A 542 -9.87 26.96 -14.27
C GLY A 542 -9.57 27.57 -12.89
N ARG A 543 -8.81 26.90 -12.02
CA ARG A 543 -8.33 27.50 -10.75
C ARG A 543 -7.19 28.50 -10.97
N LEU A 544 -6.24 28.19 -11.86
CA LEU A 544 -5.18 29.12 -12.26
C LEU A 544 -5.77 30.42 -12.86
N ARG A 545 -6.70 30.28 -13.82
CA ARG A 545 -7.40 31.40 -14.49
C ARG A 545 -8.12 32.35 -13.52
N ARG A 546 -8.64 31.83 -12.41
CA ARG A 546 -9.35 32.59 -11.37
C ARG A 546 -8.43 33.15 -10.27
N GLY A 547 -7.11 32.91 -10.33
CA GLY A 547 -6.19 33.27 -9.24
C GLY A 547 -6.44 32.47 -7.94
N HIS A 548 -7.13 31.32 -8.03
CA HIS A 548 -7.48 30.47 -6.88
C HIS A 548 -6.31 29.58 -6.42
N VAL A 549 -5.14 29.65 -7.05
CA VAL A 549 -3.91 29.01 -6.58
C VAL A 549 -3.10 30.05 -5.78
N PRO A 550 -3.00 29.94 -4.44
CA PRO A 550 -2.48 31.04 -3.62
C PRO A 550 -1.05 31.48 -3.97
N ALA A 551 -0.21 30.56 -4.44
CA ALA A 551 1.18 30.83 -4.80
C ALA A 551 1.34 31.50 -6.20
N LEU A 552 0.26 31.59 -6.98
CA LEU A 552 0.18 32.28 -8.28
C LEU A 552 -1.13 33.08 -8.35
N PRO A 553 -1.19 34.27 -7.71
CA PRO A 553 -2.38 35.12 -7.74
C PRO A 553 -2.64 35.71 -9.14
N ASP A 554 -1.58 35.97 -9.90
CA ASP A 554 -1.64 36.49 -11.27
C ASP A 554 -1.71 35.31 -12.27
N PRO A 555 -2.75 35.22 -13.12
CA PRO A 555 -2.90 34.09 -14.03
C PRO A 555 -1.87 34.17 -15.18
N PRO A 556 -1.14 33.07 -15.50
CA PRO A 556 -0.27 33.04 -16.67
C PRO A 556 -1.05 33.23 -17.98
N PRO A 557 -0.40 33.76 -19.04
CA PRO A 557 -1.04 34.00 -20.34
C PRO A 557 -1.45 32.69 -21.03
N GLY A 558 -2.43 32.79 -21.95
CA GLY A 558 -2.86 31.67 -22.80
C GLY A 558 -3.87 30.70 -22.20
N LEU A 559 -4.17 30.78 -20.89
CA LEU A 559 -5.06 29.83 -20.20
C LEU A 559 -6.47 29.73 -20.83
N ASP A 560 -7.08 30.82 -21.30
CA ASP A 560 -8.41 30.77 -21.95
C ASP A 560 -8.42 29.90 -23.22
N ALA A 561 -7.36 29.96 -24.02
CA ALA A 561 -7.22 29.15 -25.23
C ALA A 561 -7.02 27.67 -24.90
N LEU A 562 -6.14 27.38 -23.93
CA LEU A 562 -5.92 26.02 -23.43
C LEU A 562 -7.18 25.42 -22.78
N LEU A 563 -7.92 26.21 -22.00
CA LEU A 563 -9.18 25.79 -21.36
C LEU A 563 -10.27 25.46 -22.39
N SER A 564 -10.38 26.26 -23.45
CA SER A 564 -11.32 26.01 -24.55
C SER A 564 -10.95 24.75 -25.36
N ALA A 565 -9.65 24.52 -25.60
CA ALA A 565 -9.15 23.31 -26.24
C ALA A 565 -9.40 22.06 -25.38
N LEU A 566 -9.04 22.12 -24.09
CA LEU A 566 -9.30 21.10 -23.08
C LEU A 566 -10.78 20.72 -23.02
N HIS A 567 -11.66 21.72 -22.92
CA HIS A 567 -13.11 21.48 -22.83
C HIS A 567 -13.67 20.90 -24.14
N THR A 568 -13.15 21.32 -25.29
CA THR A 568 -13.53 20.76 -26.59
C THR A 568 -13.12 19.28 -26.70
N ALA A 569 -11.91 18.94 -26.26
CA ALA A 569 -11.45 17.54 -26.19
C ALA A 569 -12.28 16.70 -25.21
N ALA A 570 -12.56 17.23 -24.02
CA ALA A 570 -13.36 16.55 -23.00
C ALA A 570 -14.78 16.22 -23.50
N VAL A 571 -15.46 17.18 -24.14
CA VAL A 571 -16.81 16.95 -24.71
C VAL A 571 -16.78 15.95 -25.87
N ALA A 572 -15.70 15.91 -26.66
CA ALA A 572 -15.53 14.89 -27.69
C ALA A 572 -15.31 13.48 -27.08
N ALA A 573 -14.59 13.39 -25.96
CA ALA A 573 -14.32 12.13 -25.25
C ALA A 573 -15.58 11.49 -24.63
N VAL A 574 -16.60 12.27 -24.24
CA VAL A 574 -17.86 11.74 -23.66
C VAL A 574 -18.51 10.67 -24.54
N ALA A 575 -18.45 10.80 -25.87
CA ALA A 575 -19.01 9.80 -26.79
C ALA A 575 -18.26 8.44 -26.75
N GLY A 576 -16.98 8.43 -26.38
CA GLY A 576 -16.20 7.21 -26.17
C GLY A 576 -16.64 6.42 -24.93
N LEU A 577 -17.27 7.08 -23.95
CA LEU A 577 -17.70 6.46 -22.71
C LEU A 577 -18.95 5.59 -22.84
N ALA A 578 -19.58 5.49 -24.01
CA ALA A 578 -20.75 4.65 -24.22
C ALA A 578 -20.52 3.18 -23.78
N GLY A 579 -19.29 2.66 -23.92
CA GLY A 579 -18.93 1.32 -23.44
C GLY A 579 -18.35 1.24 -22.02
N SER A 580 -18.11 2.35 -21.31
CA SER A 580 -17.36 2.32 -20.05
C SER A 580 -18.15 1.69 -18.90
N THR A 581 -17.45 0.98 -18.02
CA THR A 581 -17.97 0.45 -16.75
C THR A 581 -17.18 0.94 -15.53
N ASP A 582 -16.40 2.02 -15.67
CA ASP A 582 -15.60 2.59 -14.58
C ASP A 582 -16.37 3.71 -13.84
N PRO A 583 -16.59 3.62 -12.51
CA PRO A 583 -17.06 4.73 -11.70
C PRO A 583 -16.17 5.99 -11.76
N GLY A 584 -14.89 5.87 -12.14
CA GLY A 584 -13.99 6.99 -12.45
C GLY A 584 -14.54 7.91 -13.54
N ASP A 585 -14.95 7.34 -14.67
CA ASP A 585 -15.55 8.06 -15.79
C ASP A 585 -16.87 8.75 -15.41
N ALA A 586 -17.69 8.10 -14.57
CA ALA A 586 -18.92 8.71 -14.06
C ALA A 586 -18.64 9.98 -13.22
N ARG A 587 -17.62 9.95 -12.35
CA ARG A 587 -17.19 11.13 -11.58
C ARG A 587 -16.59 12.21 -12.49
N ALA A 588 -15.80 11.83 -13.50
CA ALA A 588 -15.24 12.75 -14.48
C ALA A 588 -16.33 13.45 -15.31
N LEU A 589 -17.44 12.76 -15.62
CA LEU A 589 -18.59 13.33 -16.31
C LEU A 589 -19.26 14.47 -15.51
N LEU A 590 -19.41 14.32 -14.19
CA LEU A 590 -19.89 15.40 -13.31
C LEU A 590 -18.87 16.54 -13.20
N ALA A 591 -17.57 16.22 -13.13
CA ALA A 591 -16.51 17.22 -13.08
C ALA A 591 -16.53 18.10 -14.36
N LEU A 592 -16.65 17.50 -15.55
CA LEU A 592 -16.83 18.24 -16.81
C LEU A 592 -18.09 19.11 -16.78
N ALA A 593 -19.22 18.56 -16.34
CA ALA A 593 -20.50 19.26 -16.30
C ALA A 593 -20.45 20.56 -15.48
N ARG A 594 -19.77 20.53 -14.32
CA ARG A 594 -19.59 21.72 -13.47
C ARG A 594 -18.78 22.85 -14.12
N HIS A 595 -17.97 22.57 -15.14
CA HIS A 595 -17.17 23.57 -15.88
C HIS A 595 -17.78 23.98 -17.23
N ALA A 596 -18.82 23.28 -17.69
CA ALA A 596 -19.46 23.53 -18.99
C ALA A 596 -20.37 24.76 -19.03
N ASP A 597 -20.80 25.21 -17.86
CA ASP A 597 -21.55 26.45 -17.64
C ASP A 597 -20.64 27.68 -17.89
N GLU A 598 -19.47 27.73 -17.22
CA GLU A 598 -18.49 28.82 -17.34
C GLU A 598 -17.94 29.05 -18.77
N THR A 599 -18.05 28.06 -19.67
CA THR A 599 -17.51 28.10 -21.04
C THR A 599 -18.59 28.16 -22.14
N GLY A 600 -19.88 28.19 -21.78
CA GLY A 600 -20.98 28.22 -22.75
C GLY A 600 -21.03 26.99 -23.66
N HIS A 601 -20.57 25.83 -23.19
CA HIS A 601 -20.53 24.58 -23.97
C HIS A 601 -21.65 23.59 -23.62
N LEU A 602 -22.53 23.95 -22.67
CA LEU A 602 -23.70 23.18 -22.23
C LEU A 602 -24.49 22.49 -23.35
N LEU A 603 -24.82 23.20 -24.44
CA LEU A 603 -25.61 22.63 -25.56
C LEU A 603 -24.93 21.45 -26.27
N ARG A 604 -23.59 21.41 -26.30
CA ARG A 604 -22.84 20.27 -26.85
C ARG A 604 -22.77 19.13 -25.84
N LEU A 605 -22.61 19.46 -24.56
CA LEU A 605 -22.54 18.47 -23.48
C LEU A 605 -23.90 17.78 -23.25
N ASP A 606 -25.02 18.51 -23.15
CA ASP A 606 -26.35 17.90 -23.02
C ASP A 606 -26.72 17.03 -24.22
N HIS A 607 -26.30 17.38 -25.44
CA HIS A 607 -26.46 16.51 -26.60
C HIS A 607 -25.69 15.18 -26.45
N ALA A 608 -24.43 15.25 -25.99
CA ALA A 608 -23.62 14.06 -25.73
C ALA A 608 -24.18 13.20 -24.57
N LEU A 609 -24.59 13.84 -23.47
CA LEU A 609 -25.25 13.19 -22.34
C LEU A 609 -26.58 12.55 -22.76
N THR A 610 -27.36 13.19 -23.63
CA THR A 610 -28.62 12.68 -24.16
C THR A 610 -28.41 11.48 -25.10
N GLY A 611 -27.27 11.39 -25.78
CA GLY A 611 -26.84 10.14 -26.42
C GLY A 611 -26.53 9.08 -25.37
N LEU A 612 -25.69 9.42 -24.39
CA LEU A 612 -25.21 8.52 -23.34
C LEU A 612 -26.33 7.95 -22.44
N THR A 613 -27.45 8.64 -22.24
CA THR A 613 -28.64 8.12 -21.53
C THR A 613 -29.40 7.03 -22.29
N ARG A 614 -29.25 6.96 -23.62
CA ARG A 614 -29.82 5.89 -24.48
C ARG A 614 -28.82 4.79 -24.76
N ASP A 615 -27.65 5.18 -25.28
CA ASP A 615 -26.71 4.31 -25.98
C ASP A 615 -25.54 3.86 -25.10
N GLY A 616 -25.47 4.31 -23.84
CA GLY A 616 -24.43 3.97 -22.90
C GLY A 616 -24.63 2.62 -22.18
N SER A 617 -23.59 2.16 -21.50
CA SER A 617 -23.66 1.08 -20.51
C SER A 617 -24.66 1.40 -19.40
N PRO A 618 -25.14 0.40 -18.62
CA PRO A 618 -25.98 0.66 -17.46
C PRO A 618 -25.39 1.71 -16.51
N LEU A 619 -24.08 1.66 -16.25
CA LEU A 619 -23.37 2.63 -15.41
C LEU A 619 -23.38 4.04 -16.02
N MET A 620 -22.99 4.19 -17.28
CA MET A 620 -22.93 5.53 -17.89
C MET A 620 -24.33 6.10 -18.19
N ARG A 621 -25.36 5.26 -18.37
CA ARG A 621 -26.77 5.70 -18.44
C ARG A 621 -27.27 6.23 -17.10
N GLY A 622 -26.90 5.61 -15.99
CA GLY A 622 -27.19 6.09 -14.63
C GLY A 622 -26.51 7.43 -14.35
N ALA A 623 -25.21 7.51 -14.63
CA ALA A 623 -24.40 8.72 -14.47
C ALA A 623 -24.92 9.87 -15.35
N ALA A 624 -25.21 9.62 -16.63
CA ALA A 624 -25.69 10.65 -17.55
C ALA A 624 -27.06 11.22 -17.15
N HIS A 625 -27.99 10.42 -16.62
CA HIS A 625 -29.25 10.95 -16.07
C HIS A 625 -28.98 11.86 -14.86
N ALA A 626 -28.18 11.39 -13.90
CA ALA A 626 -27.83 12.18 -12.71
C ALA A 626 -27.15 13.52 -13.07
N VAL A 627 -26.21 13.53 -14.02
CA VAL A 627 -25.58 14.77 -14.52
C VAL A 627 -26.60 15.68 -15.21
N ARG A 628 -27.52 15.15 -16.02
CA ARG A 628 -28.55 15.98 -16.68
C ARG A 628 -29.52 16.62 -15.68
N VAL A 629 -29.81 15.97 -14.54
CA VAL A 629 -30.58 16.59 -13.44
C VAL A 629 -29.79 17.72 -12.78
N VAL A 630 -28.49 17.49 -12.48
CA VAL A 630 -27.61 18.53 -11.90
C VAL A 630 -27.46 19.75 -12.84
N LEU A 631 -27.50 19.54 -14.15
CA LEU A 631 -27.49 20.61 -15.17
C LEU A 631 -28.88 21.22 -15.46
N GLY A 632 -29.95 20.82 -14.77
CA GLY A 632 -31.32 21.28 -15.03
C GLY A 632 -31.93 20.82 -16.36
N GLY A 633 -31.26 19.94 -17.12
CA GLY A 633 -31.75 19.34 -18.37
C GLY A 633 -32.69 18.14 -18.18
N ALA A 634 -33.00 17.77 -16.93
CA ALA A 634 -33.97 16.76 -16.53
C ALA A 634 -34.58 17.11 -15.17
N GLU A 635 -35.84 16.73 -14.94
CA GLU A 635 -36.56 17.01 -13.71
C GLU A 635 -36.14 16.07 -12.54
N PRO A 636 -35.88 16.59 -11.33
CA PRO A 636 -35.53 15.77 -10.16
C PRO A 636 -36.57 14.70 -9.78
N ALA A 637 -37.88 15.01 -9.87
CA ALA A 637 -38.94 14.08 -9.46
C ALA A 637 -39.03 12.87 -10.40
N THR A 638 -39.06 13.11 -11.72
CA THR A 638 -38.91 12.07 -12.76
C THR A 638 -37.68 11.19 -12.53
N PHE A 639 -36.54 11.76 -12.09
CA PHE A 639 -35.33 10.99 -11.80
C PHE A 639 -35.42 10.16 -10.50
N GLY A 640 -36.06 10.67 -9.45
CA GLY A 640 -36.35 9.88 -8.24
C GLY A 640 -37.20 8.64 -8.54
N THR A 641 -38.25 8.80 -9.35
CA THR A 641 -39.06 7.68 -9.87
C THR A 641 -38.24 6.72 -10.74
N ALA A 642 -37.32 7.23 -11.56
CA ALA A 642 -36.41 6.40 -12.35
C ALA A 642 -35.50 5.55 -11.44
N LEU A 643 -34.88 6.13 -10.41
CA LEU A 643 -34.06 5.39 -9.43
C LEU A 643 -34.85 4.25 -8.77
N ALA A 644 -36.08 4.51 -8.33
CA ALA A 644 -36.96 3.48 -7.77
C ALA A 644 -37.22 2.35 -8.78
N SER A 645 -37.58 2.68 -10.03
CA SER A 645 -37.79 1.67 -11.08
C SER A 645 -36.54 0.85 -11.42
N TRP A 646 -35.34 1.38 -11.19
CA TRP A 646 -34.09 0.68 -11.49
C TRP A 646 -33.77 -0.41 -10.47
N ALA A 647 -34.30 -0.32 -9.24
CA ALA A 647 -34.20 -1.37 -8.23
C ALA A 647 -34.90 -2.68 -8.63
N GLU A 648 -35.84 -2.63 -9.58
CA GLU A 648 -36.61 -3.78 -10.11
C GLU A 648 -36.02 -4.36 -11.41
N LEU A 649 -34.95 -3.77 -11.97
CA LEU A 649 -34.32 -4.25 -13.21
C LEU A 649 -33.42 -5.48 -12.98
N PRO A 650 -33.11 -6.29 -14.02
CA PRO A 650 -32.13 -7.37 -13.91
C PRO A 650 -30.82 -6.92 -13.26
N ASP A 651 -30.21 -7.79 -12.46
CA ASP A 651 -29.27 -7.43 -11.40
C ASP A 651 -28.03 -6.66 -11.89
N ALA A 652 -27.50 -7.00 -13.07
CA ALA A 652 -26.43 -6.24 -13.72
C ALA A 652 -26.85 -4.83 -14.19
N GLU A 653 -28.10 -4.65 -14.65
CA GLU A 653 -28.65 -3.34 -15.00
C GLU A 653 -28.97 -2.50 -13.76
N CYS A 654 -29.57 -3.11 -12.73
CA CYS A 654 -29.83 -2.50 -11.42
C CYS A 654 -28.52 -1.99 -10.80
N THR A 655 -27.56 -2.89 -10.58
CA THR A 655 -26.23 -2.61 -10.03
C THR A 655 -25.55 -1.49 -10.82
N GLY A 656 -25.48 -1.61 -12.15
CA GLY A 656 -24.82 -0.63 -13.00
C GLY A 656 -25.47 0.75 -12.92
N ARG A 657 -26.78 0.86 -13.18
CA ARG A 657 -27.47 2.16 -13.19
C ARG A 657 -27.46 2.86 -11.83
N LEU A 658 -27.66 2.10 -10.74
CA LEU A 658 -27.55 2.64 -9.39
C LEU A 658 -26.12 3.09 -9.08
N ARG A 659 -25.08 2.30 -9.38
CA ARG A 659 -23.67 2.69 -9.18
C ARG A 659 -23.31 3.94 -9.98
N GLY A 660 -23.80 4.05 -11.21
CA GLY A 660 -23.61 5.24 -12.06
C GLY A 660 -24.22 6.52 -11.48
N ALA A 661 -25.45 6.44 -10.98
CA ALA A 661 -26.13 7.57 -10.34
C ALA A 661 -25.56 7.91 -8.95
N LEU A 662 -25.34 6.89 -8.12
CA LEU A 662 -24.87 7.05 -6.74
C LEU A 662 -23.38 7.45 -6.66
N SER A 663 -22.61 7.26 -7.74
CA SER A 663 -21.29 7.90 -7.92
C SER A 663 -21.34 9.43 -7.72
N LEU A 664 -22.52 10.02 -7.93
CA LEU A 664 -22.78 11.46 -7.85
C LEU A 664 -23.67 11.83 -6.65
N ALA A 665 -23.98 10.88 -5.76
CA ALA A 665 -24.95 11.06 -4.66
C ALA A 665 -24.61 12.24 -3.75
N GLY A 666 -23.34 12.51 -3.44
CA GLY A 666 -22.95 13.65 -2.62
C GLY A 666 -23.36 15.01 -3.20
N ALA A 667 -23.44 15.13 -4.54
CA ALA A 667 -23.94 16.33 -5.20
C ALA A 667 -25.48 16.38 -5.23
N LEU A 668 -26.14 15.22 -5.36
CA LEU A 668 -27.61 15.11 -5.41
C LEU A 668 -28.24 15.31 -4.02
N LEU A 669 -27.65 14.74 -2.97
CA LEU A 669 -28.07 14.91 -1.57
C LEU A 669 -27.97 16.37 -1.11
N ALA A 670 -26.93 17.08 -1.54
CA ALA A 670 -26.78 18.52 -1.29
C ALA A 670 -27.80 19.39 -2.05
N ALA A 671 -28.42 18.87 -3.11
CA ALA A 671 -29.42 19.58 -3.92
C ALA A 671 -30.88 19.36 -3.44
N GLY A 672 -31.15 18.33 -2.62
CA GLY A 672 -32.45 18.12 -2.00
C GLY A 672 -32.71 16.67 -1.55
N GLY A 673 -33.02 16.48 -0.27
CA GLY A 673 -33.21 15.16 0.34
C GLY A 673 -34.41 14.33 -0.19
N SER A 674 -35.31 14.93 -0.97
CA SER A 674 -36.48 14.25 -1.56
C SER A 674 -36.14 13.37 -2.77
N LEU A 675 -34.97 13.55 -3.39
CA LEU A 675 -34.61 12.86 -4.64
C LEU A 675 -34.44 11.35 -4.47
N LEU A 676 -34.01 10.87 -3.29
CA LEU A 676 -33.93 9.45 -2.99
C LEU A 676 -35.23 8.88 -2.41
N THR A 677 -36.20 9.71 -1.97
CA THR A 677 -37.39 9.24 -1.25
C THR A 677 -38.16 8.14 -2.00
N PRO A 678 -38.42 8.20 -3.31
CA PRO A 678 -39.11 7.11 -4.01
C PRO A 678 -38.36 5.76 -3.96
N LEU A 679 -37.02 5.79 -3.92
CA LEU A 679 -36.19 4.59 -3.76
C LEU A 679 -36.21 4.09 -2.30
N LEU A 680 -36.18 5.01 -1.32
CA LEU A 680 -36.32 4.66 0.10
C LEU A 680 -37.67 3.98 0.37
N ASP A 681 -38.77 4.60 -0.07
CA ASP A 681 -40.14 4.12 0.10
C ASP A 681 -40.34 2.72 -0.52
N THR A 682 -39.71 2.48 -1.67
CA THR A 682 -39.77 1.19 -2.36
C THR A 682 -39.08 0.09 -1.54
N VAL A 683 -37.87 0.34 -1.03
CA VAL A 683 -37.10 -0.65 -0.25
C VAL A 683 -37.69 -0.85 1.16
N ASP A 684 -38.20 0.21 1.79
CA ASP A 684 -38.91 0.15 3.07
C ASP A 684 -40.20 -0.70 2.93
N GLY A 685 -40.91 -0.57 1.81
CA GLY A 685 -42.17 -1.26 1.53
C GLY A 685 -42.07 -2.71 1.03
N TRP A 686 -40.88 -3.27 0.83
CA TRP A 686 -40.71 -4.67 0.39
C TRP A 686 -40.98 -5.68 1.53
N ASP A 687 -41.30 -6.92 1.18
CA ASP A 687 -41.23 -8.07 2.08
C ASP A 687 -39.78 -8.60 2.20
N ASP A 688 -39.52 -9.46 3.19
CA ASP A 688 -38.15 -9.93 3.48
C ASP A 688 -37.60 -10.91 2.43
N GLU A 689 -38.45 -11.64 1.69
CA GLU A 689 -38.02 -12.54 0.62
C GLU A 689 -37.58 -11.74 -0.60
N ARG A 690 -38.41 -10.78 -1.03
CA ARG A 690 -38.09 -9.80 -2.07
C ARG A 690 -36.84 -9.02 -1.72
N PHE A 691 -36.74 -8.48 -0.50
CA PHE A 691 -35.55 -7.75 -0.06
C PHE A 691 -34.29 -8.62 -0.13
N THR A 692 -34.32 -9.83 0.46
CA THR A 692 -33.15 -10.73 0.45
C THR A 692 -32.73 -11.12 -0.97
N ARG A 693 -33.69 -11.33 -1.87
CA ARG A 693 -33.46 -11.65 -3.30
C ARG A 693 -32.84 -10.48 -4.08
N ARG A 694 -33.16 -9.23 -3.74
CA ARG A 694 -32.67 -8.00 -4.42
C ARG A 694 -31.42 -7.39 -3.76
N LEU A 695 -31.12 -7.78 -2.52
CA LEU A 695 -30.02 -7.22 -1.71
C LEU A 695 -28.63 -7.25 -2.39
N PRO A 696 -28.21 -8.31 -3.11
CA PRO A 696 -26.90 -8.32 -3.76
C PRO A 696 -26.73 -7.21 -4.80
N ALA A 697 -27.71 -6.99 -5.67
CA ALA A 697 -27.67 -5.95 -6.70
C ALA A 697 -27.78 -4.53 -6.12
N LEU A 698 -28.62 -4.35 -5.08
CA LEU A 698 -28.69 -3.08 -4.36
C LEU A 698 -27.35 -2.74 -3.69
N ARG A 699 -26.73 -3.69 -2.97
CA ARG A 699 -25.46 -3.44 -2.29
C ARG A 699 -24.32 -3.12 -3.25
N GLY A 700 -24.24 -3.82 -4.39
CA GLY A 700 -23.31 -3.48 -5.47
C GLY A 700 -23.55 -2.10 -6.12
N GLY A 701 -24.79 -1.62 -6.12
CA GLY A 701 -25.15 -0.26 -6.55
C GLY A 701 -24.72 0.83 -5.55
N PHE A 702 -24.92 0.59 -4.25
CA PHE A 702 -24.59 1.55 -3.18
C PHE A 702 -23.10 1.53 -2.77
N ASP A 703 -22.33 0.52 -3.17
CA ASP A 703 -20.90 0.40 -2.84
C ASP A 703 -20.05 1.64 -3.20
N VAL A 704 -20.41 2.36 -4.26
CA VAL A 704 -19.63 3.55 -4.69
C VAL A 704 -19.68 4.73 -3.70
N LEU A 705 -20.55 4.69 -2.70
CA LEU A 705 -20.63 5.68 -1.62
C LEU A 705 -19.46 5.54 -0.64
N SER A 706 -18.85 6.67 -0.25
CA SER A 706 -17.82 6.71 0.79
C SER A 706 -18.37 6.25 2.15
N PRO A 707 -17.54 5.75 3.09
CA PRO A 707 -18.00 5.40 4.43
C PRO A 707 -18.81 6.50 5.11
N ALA A 708 -18.38 7.76 4.97
CA ALA A 708 -19.07 8.93 5.51
C ALA A 708 -20.40 9.26 4.78
N ASP A 709 -20.52 8.96 3.48
CA ASP A 709 -21.80 9.10 2.77
C ASP A 709 -22.78 7.99 3.13
N ARG A 710 -22.29 6.75 3.33
CA ARG A 710 -23.11 5.64 3.86
C ARG A 710 -23.59 5.95 5.27
N ASP A 711 -22.74 6.50 6.15
CA ASP A 711 -23.12 6.93 7.50
C ASP A 711 -24.09 8.11 7.50
N ARG A 712 -23.89 9.12 6.63
CA ARG A 712 -24.84 10.23 6.43
C ARG A 712 -26.21 9.71 5.99
N LEU A 713 -26.26 8.81 5.01
CA LEU A 713 -27.51 8.22 4.52
C LEU A 713 -28.19 7.35 5.59
N LEU A 714 -27.43 6.51 6.29
CA LEU A 714 -27.92 5.71 7.41
C LEU A 714 -28.47 6.57 8.55
N HIS A 715 -27.87 7.74 8.82
CA HIS A 715 -28.40 8.70 9.80
C HIS A 715 -29.73 9.32 9.33
N THR A 716 -29.84 9.75 8.07
CA THR A 716 -31.11 10.23 7.48
C THR A 716 -32.22 9.17 7.55
N VAL A 717 -31.88 7.92 7.29
CA VAL A 717 -32.81 6.78 7.42
C VAL A 717 -33.18 6.53 8.90
N ARG A 718 -32.23 6.55 9.84
CA ARG A 718 -32.50 6.40 11.29
C ARG A 718 -33.41 7.52 11.82
N GLN A 719 -33.22 8.76 11.40
CA GLN A 719 -34.13 9.87 11.73
C GLN A 719 -35.56 9.64 11.22
N ARG A 720 -35.73 8.94 10.09
CA ARG A 720 -37.04 8.62 9.50
C ARG A 720 -37.74 7.44 10.18
N ILE A 721 -36.99 6.41 10.56
CA ILE A 721 -37.55 5.09 10.92
C ILE A 721 -37.46 4.78 12.43
N GLY A 722 -36.64 5.51 13.19
CA GLY A 722 -36.41 5.27 14.62
C GLY A 722 -35.22 4.34 14.90
N ASP A 723 -34.79 4.28 16.15
CA ASP A 723 -33.46 3.78 16.52
C ASP A 723 -33.40 3.14 17.92
N VAL A 724 -32.50 2.16 18.08
CA VAL A 724 -32.19 1.47 19.35
C VAL A 724 -30.71 1.05 19.32
N GLU A 725 -29.95 1.38 20.37
CA GLU A 725 -28.52 1.03 20.52
C GLU A 725 -28.27 0.21 21.81
N PRO A 726 -27.62 -0.97 21.72
CA PRO A 726 -26.93 -1.66 22.82
C PRO A 726 -25.41 -1.39 22.80
N THR A 727 -24.69 -1.76 23.88
CA THR A 727 -23.32 -1.26 24.15
C THR A 727 -22.16 -2.17 23.72
N LEU A 728 -20.99 -1.52 23.58
CA LEU A 728 -19.65 -2.00 23.22
C LEU A 728 -19.19 -3.39 23.74
N THR A 729 -18.36 -4.06 22.95
CA THR A 729 -17.68 -5.33 23.21
C THR A 729 -16.14 -5.18 23.28
N VAL A 730 -15.44 -6.25 23.71
CA VAL A 730 -13.98 -6.39 23.76
C VAL A 730 -13.58 -7.70 23.09
N ASP A 731 -12.37 -7.75 22.50
CA ASP A 731 -11.77 -8.90 21.84
C ASP A 731 -11.66 -10.15 22.76
N GLY A 732 -12.04 -11.31 22.23
CA GLY A 732 -12.09 -12.58 22.96
C GLY A 732 -10.78 -13.37 22.98
N ASP A 733 -9.93 -13.28 21.96
CA ASP A 733 -8.67 -14.03 21.90
C ASP A 733 -7.66 -13.46 22.90
N ILE A 734 -7.66 -12.13 23.06
CA ILE A 734 -6.89 -11.44 24.10
C ILE A 734 -7.32 -11.91 25.50
N LEU A 735 -8.62 -12.02 25.75
CA LEU A 735 -9.17 -12.48 27.04
C LEU A 735 -8.83 -13.95 27.32
N ALA A 736 -8.90 -14.81 26.30
CA ALA A 736 -8.52 -16.22 26.39
C ALA A 736 -7.02 -16.41 26.66
N GLY A 737 -6.17 -15.57 26.06
CA GLY A 737 -4.73 -15.55 26.31
C GLY A 737 -4.39 -15.25 27.78
N TRP A 738 -5.02 -14.22 28.37
CA TRP A 738 -4.83 -13.93 29.79
C TRP A 738 -5.36 -15.04 30.70
N LEU A 739 -6.53 -15.61 30.40
CA LEU A 739 -7.10 -16.70 31.20
C LEU A 739 -6.19 -17.95 31.20
N ALA A 740 -5.53 -18.25 30.08
CA ALA A 740 -4.56 -19.35 30.00
C ALA A 740 -3.30 -19.10 30.84
N VAL A 741 -2.77 -17.87 30.83
CA VAL A 741 -1.61 -17.47 31.63
C VAL A 741 -1.95 -17.43 33.14
N ASP A 742 -3.13 -16.91 33.49
CA ASP A 742 -3.63 -16.88 34.87
C ASP A 742 -3.88 -18.29 35.41
N GLN A 743 -4.43 -19.20 34.59
CA GLN A 743 -4.56 -20.62 34.97
C GLN A 743 -3.19 -21.28 35.16
N ALA A 744 -2.24 -21.11 34.24
CA ALA A 744 -0.89 -21.64 34.39
C ALA A 744 -0.16 -21.07 35.64
N GLY A 745 -0.40 -19.80 35.98
CA GLY A 745 0.06 -19.18 37.21
C GLY A 745 -0.56 -19.81 38.46
N ARG A 746 -1.87 -20.06 38.47
CA ARG A 746 -2.55 -20.79 39.55
C ARG A 746 -2.04 -22.21 39.71
N ASP A 747 -1.83 -22.94 38.61
CA ASP A 747 -1.34 -24.31 38.62
C ASP A 747 0.11 -24.40 39.13
N ALA A 748 0.96 -23.43 38.75
CA ALA A 748 2.31 -23.30 39.30
C ALA A 748 2.31 -22.96 40.80
N LEU A 749 1.44 -22.06 41.25
CA LEU A 749 1.26 -21.76 42.68
C LEU A 749 0.73 -22.99 43.45
N ALA A 750 -0.17 -23.78 42.86
CA ALA A 750 -0.69 -24.99 43.47
C ALA A 750 0.41 -26.06 43.61
N ALA A 751 1.23 -26.25 42.58
CA ALA A 751 2.39 -27.15 42.61
C ALA A 751 3.45 -26.75 43.64
N LEU A 752 3.53 -25.46 44.00
CA LEU A 752 4.40 -24.93 45.06
C LEU A 752 3.73 -24.89 46.44
N GLY A 753 2.45 -25.25 46.57
CA GLY A 753 1.69 -25.15 47.82
C GLY A 753 1.38 -23.70 48.26
N LEU A 754 1.40 -22.75 47.32
CA LEU A 754 1.26 -21.31 47.54
C LEU A 754 -0.11 -20.75 47.13
N THR A 755 -1.03 -21.58 46.64
CA THR A 755 -2.44 -21.18 46.47
C THR A 755 -3.09 -20.86 47.82
N PRO A 756 -3.92 -19.80 47.92
CA PRO A 756 -4.69 -19.55 49.13
C PRO A 756 -5.68 -20.69 49.40
N PRO A 757 -6.04 -20.96 50.66
CA PRO A 757 -7.06 -21.95 50.99
C PRO A 757 -8.40 -21.58 50.35
N ALA A 758 -9.11 -22.59 49.83
CA ALA A 758 -10.34 -22.41 49.04
C ALA A 758 -11.49 -21.76 49.84
N ASP A 759 -11.42 -21.78 51.18
CA ASP A 759 -12.45 -21.27 52.09
C ASP A 759 -12.31 -19.77 52.43
N LEU A 760 -11.52 -18.99 51.67
CA LEU A 760 -11.62 -17.53 51.76
C LEU A 760 -13.01 -17.08 51.27
N PRO A 761 -13.86 -16.47 52.11
CA PRO A 761 -15.16 -16.01 51.66
C PRO A 761 -14.97 -14.92 50.60
N PRO A 762 -15.86 -14.84 49.59
CA PRO A 762 -15.75 -13.83 48.54
C PRO A 762 -15.72 -12.44 49.17
N LEU A 763 -14.70 -11.65 48.80
CA LEU A 763 -14.61 -10.25 49.19
C LEU A 763 -15.91 -9.56 48.81
N ALA A 764 -16.63 -9.05 49.82
CA ALA A 764 -17.91 -8.39 49.62
C ALA A 764 -17.74 -7.29 48.57
N PRO A 765 -18.63 -7.21 47.55
CA PRO A 765 -18.45 -6.28 46.45
C PRO A 765 -18.31 -4.86 47.01
N ALA A 766 -17.21 -4.20 46.65
CA ALA A 766 -16.85 -2.90 47.21
C ALA A 766 -18.03 -1.95 47.06
N VAL A 767 -18.58 -1.50 48.19
CA VAL A 767 -19.88 -0.83 48.25
C VAL A 767 -19.88 0.36 47.29
N THR A 768 -20.61 0.21 46.18
CA THR A 768 -20.89 1.28 45.23
C THR A 768 -21.71 2.32 45.96
N ARG A 769 -21.00 3.31 46.52
CA ARG A 769 -21.56 4.37 47.35
C ARG A 769 -22.50 5.19 46.47
N ALA A 770 -23.78 4.85 46.51
CA ALA A 770 -24.80 5.45 45.66
C ALA A 770 -24.74 6.98 45.78
N PRO A 771 -24.90 7.72 44.66
CA PRO A 771 -24.98 9.18 44.73
C PRO A 771 -26.11 9.57 45.68
N PRO A 772 -25.95 10.62 46.50
CA PRO A 772 -26.96 11.02 47.47
C PRO A 772 -28.27 11.33 46.74
N PRO A 773 -29.42 10.81 47.21
CA PRO A 773 -30.70 11.01 46.54
C PRO A 773 -31.09 12.50 46.56
N ALA A 774 -31.67 12.96 45.46
CA ALA A 774 -32.27 14.29 45.39
C ALA A 774 -33.41 14.43 46.41
N PRO A 775 -33.64 15.61 46.99
CA PRO A 775 -34.70 15.82 47.98
C PRO A 775 -36.08 15.58 47.35
N PRO A 776 -36.99 14.84 48.01
CA PRO A 776 -38.30 14.52 47.45
C PRO A 776 -39.25 15.73 47.48
N PRO A 777 -40.19 15.83 46.53
CA PRO A 777 -41.32 16.76 46.63
C PRO A 777 -42.27 16.35 47.78
N PRO A 778 -43.04 17.29 48.37
CA PRO A 778 -43.98 16.98 49.45
C PRO A 778 -45.15 16.11 48.97
N ALA A 779 -45.62 15.22 49.84
CA ALA A 779 -46.59 14.18 49.52
C ALA A 779 -48.06 14.59 49.74
N LEU A 780 -48.98 13.87 49.08
CA LEU A 780 -50.41 13.80 49.40
C LEU A 780 -50.83 12.31 49.58
N PRO A 781 -51.82 11.98 50.42
CA PRO A 781 -51.95 10.64 51.00
C PRO A 781 -52.88 9.64 50.27
N ALA A 782 -52.35 8.42 50.16
CA ALA A 782 -52.93 7.08 50.08
C ALA A 782 -54.46 6.83 50.15
N SER A 783 -54.90 5.76 49.43
CA SER A 783 -56.13 5.00 49.74
C SER A 783 -56.05 3.50 49.37
N ALA A 784 -55.81 2.67 50.39
CA ALA A 784 -56.24 1.27 50.67
C ALA A 784 -56.24 0.09 49.62
N PRO A 785 -56.15 -1.19 50.07
CA PRO A 785 -56.09 -2.43 49.24
C PRO A 785 -57.24 -3.43 49.64
N PRO A 786 -57.12 -4.79 49.79
CA PRO A 786 -56.26 -5.86 49.22
C PRO A 786 -57.03 -7.14 48.72
N ALA A 787 -56.33 -8.25 48.43
CA ALA A 787 -56.60 -9.67 48.84
C ALA A 787 -56.44 -10.79 47.76
N ALA A 788 -56.31 -12.05 48.23
CA ALA A 788 -56.08 -13.33 47.50
C ALA A 788 -57.12 -14.41 47.98
N PRO A 789 -57.03 -15.78 47.86
CA PRO A 789 -55.99 -16.70 47.33
C PRO A 789 -56.53 -17.95 46.50
N THR A 790 -55.75 -19.05 46.46
CA THR A 790 -55.86 -20.37 45.73
C THR A 790 -56.45 -21.55 46.58
N PRO A 791 -56.57 -22.85 46.14
CA PRO A 791 -56.81 -23.58 44.85
C PRO A 791 -58.04 -24.59 45.00
N PRO A 792 -58.08 -25.94 44.74
CA PRO A 792 -57.50 -26.91 43.75
C PRO A 792 -58.45 -28.02 43.13
N ALA A 793 -57.91 -28.84 42.19
CA ALA A 793 -58.09 -30.31 41.94
C ALA A 793 -59.35 -31.04 41.33
N SER A 794 -59.16 -31.61 40.10
CA SER A 794 -59.53 -32.99 39.60
C SER A 794 -61.00 -33.52 39.48
N PRO A 795 -61.32 -34.65 38.77
CA PRO A 795 -60.64 -35.43 37.68
C PRO A 795 -61.56 -35.99 36.51
N ALA A 796 -60.97 -36.70 35.51
CA ALA A 796 -61.53 -37.84 34.69
C ALA A 796 -62.76 -37.63 33.73
N SER A 797 -63.12 -38.45 32.71
CA SER A 797 -62.45 -39.47 31.83
C SER A 797 -63.40 -39.98 30.70
N GLY A 798 -62.93 -40.36 29.48
CA GLY A 798 -63.77 -41.03 28.44
C GLY A 798 -63.11 -41.33 27.04
N PRO A 799 -63.26 -42.54 26.42
CA PRO A 799 -62.66 -42.95 25.12
C PRO A 799 -63.72 -43.37 24.04
N PRO A 800 -63.52 -44.20 22.96
CA PRO A 800 -62.32 -44.87 22.37
C PRO A 800 -62.20 -44.95 20.79
N ALA A 801 -61.06 -45.49 20.28
CA ALA A 801 -60.85 -46.37 19.07
C ALA A 801 -61.30 -45.96 17.63
N ALA A 802 -60.66 -46.35 16.50
CA ALA A 802 -59.35 -46.97 16.18
C ALA A 802 -58.95 -46.75 14.67
N PRO A 803 -58.27 -47.68 13.93
CA PRO A 803 -56.96 -47.51 13.26
C PRO A 803 -57.05 -47.06 11.75
N ALA A 804 -55.99 -46.94 10.92
CA ALA A 804 -54.62 -47.52 10.93
C ALA A 804 -53.55 -46.70 10.15
N ASP A 805 -52.39 -47.34 9.94
CA ASP A 805 -51.24 -47.03 9.05
C ASP A 805 -50.21 -45.94 9.42
N LEU A 806 -48.94 -46.37 9.39
CA LEU A 806 -47.70 -45.60 9.56
C LEU A 806 -47.00 -45.40 8.21
N PRO A 807 -46.24 -44.31 8.03
CA PRO A 807 -44.81 -44.49 7.79
C PRO A 807 -43.95 -43.47 8.60
N PRO A 808 -42.64 -43.32 8.37
CA PRO A 808 -41.61 -43.85 9.27
C PRO A 808 -41.01 -42.82 10.23
N VAL A 809 -40.40 -43.31 11.31
CA VAL A 809 -39.66 -42.49 12.30
C VAL A 809 -38.33 -42.02 11.71
N GLY A 810 -38.02 -40.72 11.82
CA GLY A 810 -36.79 -40.13 11.31
C GLY A 810 -36.69 -38.61 11.44
N GLY A 811 -37.10 -38.05 12.59
CA GLY A 811 -37.07 -36.61 12.84
C GLY A 811 -36.32 -36.26 14.13
N ASP A 812 -35.21 -35.55 14.00
CA ASP A 812 -34.38 -35.05 15.11
C ASP A 812 -35.03 -33.77 15.71
N PRO A 813 -35.00 -33.55 17.04
CA PRO A 813 -35.88 -32.57 17.67
C PRO A 813 -35.31 -31.15 17.76
N LEU A 814 -36.24 -30.17 17.74
CA LEU A 814 -36.09 -28.82 18.30
C LEU A 814 -34.97 -27.91 17.72
N THR A 815 -35.30 -27.19 16.65
CA THR A 815 -34.88 -25.78 16.52
C THR A 815 -36.11 -24.87 16.45
N PRO A 816 -36.21 -23.82 17.29
CA PRO A 816 -37.35 -22.92 17.27
C PRO A 816 -37.33 -22.03 16.03
N ARG A 817 -38.46 -21.95 15.32
CA ARG A 817 -38.70 -20.97 14.25
C ARG A 817 -38.97 -19.58 14.85
N LEU A 818 -37.94 -18.97 15.42
CA LEU A 818 -37.95 -17.56 15.81
C LEU A 818 -38.17 -16.68 14.56
N ASP A 819 -38.93 -15.58 14.70
CA ASP A 819 -39.28 -14.68 13.61
C ASP A 819 -38.04 -14.21 12.84
N ARG A 820 -37.94 -14.59 11.56
CA ARG A 820 -36.89 -14.18 10.63
C ARG A 820 -37.15 -12.81 9.99
N ARG A 821 -37.89 -11.92 10.67
CA ARG A 821 -38.33 -10.64 10.10
C ARG A 821 -37.18 -9.63 10.12
N ILE A 822 -36.86 -9.05 8.97
CA ILE A 822 -35.79 -8.05 8.85
C ILE A 822 -36.44 -6.67 8.92
N SER A 823 -36.29 -5.97 10.05
CA SER A 823 -36.85 -4.63 10.21
C SER A 823 -36.18 -3.63 9.26
N ALA A 824 -36.89 -2.56 8.87
CA ALA A 824 -36.35 -1.58 7.91
C ALA A 824 -34.98 -1.00 8.32
N PRO A 825 -34.68 -0.67 9.61
CA PRO A 825 -33.33 -0.28 10.01
C PRO A 825 -32.26 -1.37 9.77
N GLN A 826 -32.60 -2.65 9.96
CA GLN A 826 -31.71 -3.78 9.67
C GLN A 826 -31.51 -3.97 8.17
N ARG A 827 -32.54 -3.74 7.33
CA ARG A 827 -32.43 -3.73 5.87
C ARG A 827 -31.43 -2.68 5.38
N TRP A 828 -31.47 -1.46 5.94
CA TRP A 828 -30.52 -0.41 5.57
C TRP A 828 -29.09 -0.66 6.08
N ARG A 829 -28.92 -1.24 7.29
CA ARG A 829 -27.61 -1.75 7.75
C ARG A 829 -27.05 -2.82 6.79
N LEU A 830 -27.88 -3.79 6.38
CA LEU A 830 -27.53 -4.85 5.42
C LEU A 830 -27.18 -4.32 4.03
N LEU A 831 -27.90 -3.32 3.53
CA LEU A 831 -27.73 -2.73 2.19
C LEU A 831 -26.47 -1.86 2.11
N LEU A 832 -26.20 -1.06 3.14
CA LEU A 832 -25.04 -0.15 3.18
C LEU A 832 -23.75 -0.85 3.66
N GLY A 833 -23.88 -2.00 4.33
CA GLY A 833 -22.74 -2.75 4.88
C GLY A 833 -22.09 -2.05 6.07
N ARG A 834 -22.90 -1.45 6.96
CA ARG A 834 -22.44 -0.65 8.10
C ARG A 834 -23.24 -0.97 9.36
N ARG A 835 -22.57 -0.92 10.50
CA ARG A 835 -22.98 -1.44 11.81
C ARG A 835 -23.39 -2.91 11.78
N ALA A 836 -22.45 -3.76 11.38
CA ALA A 836 -22.66 -5.21 11.31
C ALA A 836 -22.92 -5.84 12.69
N ASP A 837 -22.31 -5.33 13.76
CA ASP A 837 -22.54 -5.82 15.13
C ASP A 837 -23.97 -5.57 15.63
N ASP A 838 -24.60 -4.47 15.19
CA ASP A 838 -26.00 -4.14 15.48
C ASP A 838 -27.02 -5.03 14.71
N LEU A 839 -26.58 -6.10 14.04
CA LEU A 839 -27.44 -7.05 13.33
C LEU A 839 -27.65 -8.36 14.11
N PRO A 840 -28.86 -8.96 14.06
CA PRO A 840 -29.13 -10.26 14.66
C PRO A 840 -28.29 -11.37 13.97
N PRO A 841 -28.01 -12.50 14.65
CA PRO A 841 -27.05 -13.50 14.14
C PRO A 841 -27.34 -14.07 12.74
N HIS A 842 -28.62 -14.12 12.32
CA HIS A 842 -28.98 -14.53 10.96
C HIS A 842 -28.63 -13.47 9.91
N ALA A 843 -28.80 -12.19 10.23
CA ALA A 843 -28.47 -11.07 9.35
C ALA A 843 -26.97 -10.79 9.33
N ARG A 844 -26.22 -11.07 10.41
CA ARG A 844 -24.76 -11.00 10.38
C ARG A 844 -24.15 -11.94 9.33
N ARG A 845 -24.64 -13.17 9.19
CA ARG A 845 -24.17 -14.09 8.12
C ARG A 845 -24.42 -13.53 6.72
N LEU A 846 -25.60 -12.94 6.48
CA LEU A 846 -25.92 -12.24 5.23
C LEU A 846 -24.98 -11.04 5.00
N ALA A 847 -24.63 -10.29 6.04
CA ALA A 847 -23.66 -9.20 5.95
C ALA A 847 -22.26 -9.72 5.58
N THR A 848 -21.70 -10.67 6.33
CA THR A 848 -20.36 -11.25 6.08
C THR A 848 -20.23 -11.82 4.66
N ALA A 849 -21.23 -12.57 4.18
CA ALA A 849 -21.23 -13.12 2.81
C ALA A 849 -21.27 -12.05 1.71
N LEU A 850 -21.72 -10.83 2.02
CA LEU A 850 -21.74 -9.68 1.10
C LEU A 850 -20.55 -8.73 1.31
N ASP A 851 -19.91 -8.73 2.48
CA ASP A 851 -18.67 -7.98 2.76
C ASP A 851 -17.45 -8.63 2.09
N GLU A 852 -17.39 -9.97 2.00
CA GLU A 852 -16.40 -10.65 1.17
C GLU A 852 -16.52 -10.28 -0.32
N LEU A 853 -17.76 -10.11 -0.82
CA LEU A 853 -18.04 -9.86 -2.23
C LEU A 853 -17.87 -8.38 -2.65
N TYR A 854 -18.28 -7.45 -1.79
CA TYR A 854 -18.33 -6.01 -2.11
C TYR A 854 -17.44 -5.14 -1.20
N GLY A 855 -16.93 -5.67 -0.09
CA GLY A 855 -16.26 -4.85 0.93
C GLY A 855 -14.93 -4.25 0.49
N ALA A 856 -14.20 -4.90 -0.43
CA ALA A 856 -12.94 -4.40 -1.02
C ALA A 856 -11.91 -3.89 0.02
N GLY A 857 -11.81 -4.55 1.18
CA GLY A 857 -10.96 -4.13 2.32
C GLY A 857 -11.46 -2.90 3.09
N ARG A 858 -12.75 -2.54 2.96
CA ARG A 858 -13.39 -1.35 3.56
C ARG A 858 -14.76 -1.62 4.22
N GLY A 859 -15.27 -2.84 4.15
CA GLY A 859 -16.43 -3.29 4.93
C GLY A 859 -16.04 -3.56 6.38
N GLU A 860 -16.99 -3.48 7.32
CA GLU A 860 -16.69 -3.66 8.76
C GLU A 860 -16.25 -5.10 9.10
N GLY A 861 -16.58 -6.08 8.27
CA GLY A 861 -16.07 -7.47 8.35
C GLY A 861 -15.01 -7.83 7.31
N ALA A 862 -14.46 -6.86 6.55
CA ALA A 862 -13.52 -7.12 5.46
C ALA A 862 -12.08 -7.29 5.99
N HIS A 863 -11.76 -8.46 6.56
CA HIS A 863 -10.46 -8.74 7.13
C HIS A 863 -9.34 -8.73 6.07
N THR A 864 -8.33 -7.90 6.27
CA THR A 864 -7.06 -8.01 5.54
C THR A 864 -6.37 -9.31 5.91
N ALA A 865 -5.86 -10.05 4.92
CA ALA A 865 -5.10 -11.27 5.12
C ALA A 865 -3.69 -10.98 5.72
N GLY A 866 -3.67 -10.58 6.99
CA GLY A 866 -2.48 -10.43 7.82
C GLY A 866 -2.49 -11.46 8.97
N SER A 867 -1.32 -11.93 9.38
CA SER A 867 -1.20 -13.05 10.33
C SER A 867 -1.88 -12.76 11.68
N GLY A 868 -2.94 -13.51 11.99
CA GLY A 868 -3.64 -13.51 13.27
C GLY A 868 -4.10 -14.93 13.60
N GLY A 869 -3.63 -15.49 14.71
CA GLY A 869 -3.82 -16.90 15.09
C GLY A 869 -5.16 -17.21 15.77
N GLY A 870 -6.27 -16.70 15.23
CA GLY A 870 -7.59 -16.89 15.82
C GLY A 870 -8.07 -18.35 15.77
N ARG A 871 -8.89 -18.74 16.76
CA ARG A 871 -9.47 -20.11 16.86
C ARG A 871 -10.83 -20.27 16.18
N GLU A 872 -11.24 -19.30 15.37
CA GLU A 872 -12.41 -19.47 14.50
C GLU A 872 -12.19 -20.60 13.48
N ARG A 873 -13.29 -21.14 12.95
CA ARG A 873 -13.18 -22.15 11.87
C ARG A 873 -12.49 -21.51 10.68
N ALA A 874 -11.44 -22.15 10.16
CA ALA A 874 -10.84 -21.80 8.88
C ALA A 874 -11.95 -21.59 7.85
N PHE A 875 -11.90 -20.44 7.15
CA PHE A 875 -13.01 -19.96 6.34
C PHE A 875 -13.48 -21.03 5.35
N PRO A 876 -14.80 -21.24 5.15
CA PRO A 876 -15.35 -22.27 4.28
C PRO A 876 -14.63 -22.33 2.92
N GLN A 877 -14.36 -23.55 2.43
CA GLN A 877 -13.87 -23.69 1.06
C GLN A 877 -14.93 -23.13 0.11
N VAL A 878 -14.56 -22.69 -1.10
CA VAL A 878 -15.55 -22.14 -2.04
C VAL A 878 -16.70 -23.10 -2.35
N ARG A 879 -16.53 -24.42 -2.13
CA ARG A 879 -17.63 -25.39 -2.10
C ARG A 879 -18.63 -25.15 -0.96
N ASP A 880 -18.17 -25.09 0.28
CA ASP A 880 -19.01 -24.84 1.45
C ASP A 880 -19.71 -23.47 1.34
N TRP A 881 -18.98 -22.46 0.83
CA TRP A 881 -19.51 -21.12 0.56
C TRP A 881 -20.55 -21.13 -0.58
N ALA A 882 -20.32 -21.89 -1.66
CA ALA A 882 -21.29 -22.08 -2.74
C ALA A 882 -22.56 -22.81 -2.29
N GLU A 883 -22.42 -23.77 -1.37
CA GLU A 883 -23.53 -24.49 -0.75
C GLU A 883 -24.32 -23.55 0.20
N GLU A 884 -23.64 -22.70 0.99
CA GLU A 884 -24.30 -21.66 1.82
C GLU A 884 -24.98 -20.57 0.96
N LEU A 885 -24.33 -20.08 -0.11
CA LEU A 885 -24.95 -19.16 -1.08
C LEU A 885 -26.19 -19.78 -1.75
N THR A 886 -26.14 -21.07 -2.09
CA THR A 886 -27.31 -21.79 -2.64
C THR A 886 -28.45 -21.85 -1.60
N ALA A 887 -28.13 -22.06 -0.32
CA ALA A 887 -29.11 -22.12 0.76
C ALA A 887 -29.69 -20.76 1.17
N LEU A 888 -28.94 -19.67 1.00
CA LEU A 888 -29.36 -18.31 1.37
C LEU A 888 -30.03 -17.53 0.23
N PHE A 889 -29.55 -17.67 -1.01
CA PHE A 889 -29.98 -16.86 -2.16
C PHE A 889 -30.39 -17.67 -3.41
N GLY A 890 -30.20 -18.99 -3.39
CA GLY A 890 -30.52 -19.87 -4.52
C GLY A 890 -29.43 -19.96 -5.59
N PRO A 891 -29.53 -20.92 -6.53
CA PRO A 891 -28.46 -21.26 -7.45
C PRO A 891 -28.11 -20.16 -8.46
N ALA A 892 -29.10 -19.37 -8.92
CA ALA A 892 -28.85 -18.28 -9.87
C ALA A 892 -28.01 -17.15 -9.25
N VAL A 893 -28.28 -16.79 -7.99
CA VAL A 893 -27.49 -15.78 -7.27
C VAL A 893 -26.12 -16.36 -6.88
N ARG A 894 -26.03 -17.64 -6.50
CA ARG A 894 -24.73 -18.32 -6.33
C ARG A 894 -23.87 -18.16 -7.58
N ASP A 895 -24.39 -18.45 -8.77
CA ASP A 895 -23.57 -18.43 -9.98
C ASP A 895 -23.08 -17.01 -10.34
N GLU A 896 -23.90 -15.97 -10.17
CA GLU A 896 -23.48 -14.56 -10.31
C GLU A 896 -22.44 -14.14 -9.25
N VAL A 897 -22.59 -14.58 -8.00
CA VAL A 897 -21.66 -14.27 -6.90
C VAL A 897 -20.32 -14.99 -7.09
N LEU A 898 -20.33 -16.26 -7.50
CA LEU A 898 -19.12 -17.01 -7.81
C LEU A 898 -18.41 -16.47 -9.06
N ALA A 899 -19.15 -16.00 -10.08
CA ALA A 899 -18.57 -15.31 -11.24
C ALA A 899 -17.79 -14.06 -10.79
N ARG A 900 -18.40 -13.20 -9.97
CA ARG A 900 -17.73 -12.02 -9.41
C ARG A 900 -16.57 -12.35 -8.47
N ALA A 901 -16.64 -13.45 -7.72
CA ALA A 901 -15.52 -13.90 -6.89
C ALA A 901 -14.33 -14.37 -7.73
N ALA A 902 -14.59 -15.07 -8.85
CA ALA A 902 -13.57 -15.44 -9.81
C ALA A 902 -12.94 -14.18 -10.45
N GLU A 903 -13.75 -13.20 -10.89
CA GLU A 903 -13.29 -11.89 -11.37
C GLU A 903 -12.44 -11.13 -10.33
N ALA A 904 -12.75 -11.28 -9.04
CA ALA A 904 -12.01 -10.69 -7.92
C ALA A 904 -10.75 -11.49 -7.49
N GLY A 905 -10.38 -12.55 -8.23
CA GLY A 905 -9.15 -13.30 -8.00
C GLY A 905 -9.26 -14.50 -7.06
N ARG A 906 -10.45 -15.11 -6.90
CA ARG A 906 -10.63 -16.41 -6.23
C ARG A 906 -10.58 -17.56 -7.25
N PRO A 907 -9.40 -18.21 -7.48
CA PRO A 907 -9.25 -19.22 -8.54
C PRO A 907 -10.05 -20.51 -8.27
N ASP A 908 -10.44 -20.74 -7.02
CA ASP A 908 -11.26 -21.88 -6.58
C ASP A 908 -12.73 -21.77 -7.04
N ALA A 909 -13.22 -20.57 -7.35
CA ALA A 909 -14.57 -20.37 -7.91
C ALA A 909 -14.69 -20.78 -9.40
N LEU A 910 -13.61 -20.65 -10.18
CA LEU A 910 -13.61 -20.89 -11.64
C LEU A 910 -14.13 -22.28 -12.06
N LEU A 911 -13.98 -23.30 -11.21
CA LEU A 911 -14.40 -24.67 -11.50
C LEU A 911 -15.88 -24.96 -11.23
N SER A 912 -16.64 -23.97 -10.75
CA SER A 912 -18.04 -24.12 -10.32
C SER A 912 -19.03 -23.17 -11.02
N VAL A 913 -18.58 -22.31 -11.94
CA VAL A 913 -19.41 -21.32 -12.64
C VAL A 913 -19.63 -21.72 -14.11
N PRO A 914 -20.85 -21.58 -14.68
CA PRO A 914 -21.06 -21.77 -16.11
C PRO A 914 -20.35 -20.67 -16.94
N PRO A 915 -19.70 -21.01 -18.06
CA PRO A 915 -18.77 -20.10 -18.75
C PRO A 915 -19.42 -18.84 -19.34
N GLU A 916 -20.73 -18.86 -19.58
CA GLU A 916 -21.51 -17.74 -20.14
C GLU A 916 -21.80 -16.62 -19.12
N GLN A 917 -21.61 -16.87 -17.81
CA GLN A 917 -21.88 -15.89 -16.74
C GLN A 917 -20.61 -15.20 -16.23
N VAL A 918 -19.44 -15.69 -16.63
CA VAL A 918 -18.13 -15.21 -16.16
C VAL A 918 -17.70 -14.01 -17.00
N ARG A 919 -17.47 -12.84 -16.39
CA ARG A 919 -17.04 -11.67 -17.17
C ARG A 919 -15.64 -11.89 -17.76
N PRO A 920 -15.43 -11.62 -19.06
CA PRO A 920 -14.12 -11.74 -19.69
C PRO A 920 -13.13 -10.70 -19.16
N SER A 921 -12.02 -11.17 -18.58
CA SER A 921 -10.84 -10.37 -18.23
C SER A 921 -9.55 -11.09 -18.60
N VAL A 922 -8.49 -10.31 -18.85
CA VAL A 922 -7.14 -10.84 -19.19
C VAL A 922 -6.49 -11.51 -17.98
N GLU A 923 -6.68 -10.96 -16.77
CA GLU A 923 -6.15 -11.53 -15.52
C GLU A 923 -6.83 -12.86 -15.18
N LEU A 924 -8.13 -12.96 -15.43
CA LEU A 924 -8.91 -14.19 -15.24
C LEU A 924 -8.47 -15.27 -16.22
N LEU A 925 -8.33 -14.92 -17.51
CA LEU A 925 -7.89 -15.85 -18.54
C LEU A 925 -6.44 -16.32 -18.31
N HIS A 926 -5.55 -15.42 -17.85
CA HIS A 926 -4.21 -15.80 -17.36
C HIS A 926 -4.30 -16.80 -16.20
N THR A 927 -5.14 -16.52 -15.19
CA THR A 927 -5.36 -17.42 -14.05
C THR A 927 -5.84 -18.82 -14.48
N VAL A 928 -6.74 -18.90 -15.47
CA VAL A 928 -7.21 -20.17 -16.03
C VAL A 928 -6.09 -20.94 -16.74
N LEU A 929 -5.20 -20.26 -17.49
CA LEU A 929 -4.09 -20.93 -18.20
C LEU A 929 -2.92 -21.30 -17.28
N ALA A 930 -2.59 -20.48 -16.28
CA ALA A 930 -1.59 -20.82 -15.26
C ALA A 930 -2.00 -22.09 -14.47
N LEU A 931 -3.30 -22.25 -14.17
CA LEU A 931 -3.84 -23.49 -13.60
C LEU A 931 -3.79 -24.68 -14.58
N ALA A 932 -3.88 -24.45 -15.89
CA ALA A 932 -3.95 -25.52 -16.89
C ALA A 932 -2.68 -26.39 -16.93
N GLY A 933 -1.49 -25.82 -16.71
CA GLY A 933 -0.22 -26.55 -16.78
C GLY A 933 -0.08 -27.73 -15.81
N GLY A 934 -0.87 -27.77 -14.72
CA GLY A 934 -0.86 -28.84 -13.72
C GLY A 934 -2.10 -29.75 -13.70
N LEU A 935 -3.03 -29.62 -14.66
CA LEU A 935 -4.35 -30.28 -14.57
C LEU A 935 -4.46 -31.56 -15.43
N PRO A 936 -5.02 -32.66 -14.89
CA PRO A 936 -5.37 -33.84 -15.69
C PRO A 936 -6.32 -33.52 -16.84
N GLU A 937 -6.19 -34.24 -17.95
CA GLU A 937 -6.88 -33.98 -19.22
C GLU A 937 -8.42 -33.91 -19.09
N ALA A 938 -9.02 -34.75 -18.22
CA ALA A 938 -10.44 -34.73 -17.90
C ALA A 938 -10.93 -33.42 -17.23
N ARG A 939 -10.03 -32.63 -16.63
CA ARG A 939 -10.30 -31.27 -16.11
C ARG A 939 -10.05 -30.21 -17.18
N LEU A 940 -8.99 -30.35 -17.98
CA LEU A 940 -8.70 -29.46 -19.12
C LEU A 940 -9.88 -29.38 -20.11
N HIS A 941 -10.55 -30.51 -20.36
CA HIS A 941 -11.76 -30.54 -21.20
C HIS A 941 -12.88 -29.61 -20.70
N ARG A 942 -12.99 -29.36 -19.39
CA ARG A 942 -13.98 -28.43 -18.82
C ARG A 942 -13.57 -26.96 -18.94
N LEU A 943 -12.28 -26.67 -19.07
CA LEU A 943 -11.76 -25.30 -19.22
C LEU A 943 -11.75 -24.82 -20.68
N ARG A 944 -11.66 -25.72 -21.66
CA ARG A 944 -11.68 -25.37 -23.10
C ARG A 944 -12.87 -24.45 -23.51
N PRO A 945 -14.14 -24.70 -23.11
CA PRO A 945 -15.26 -23.81 -23.44
C PRO A 945 -15.15 -22.42 -22.80
N LEU A 946 -14.68 -22.35 -21.55
CA LEU A 946 -14.45 -21.09 -20.84
C LEU A 946 -13.36 -20.27 -21.55
N VAL A 947 -12.21 -20.88 -21.84
CA VAL A 947 -11.10 -20.22 -22.57
C VAL A 947 -11.57 -19.71 -23.93
N ALA A 948 -12.34 -20.51 -24.69
CA ALA A 948 -12.88 -20.08 -25.97
C ALA A 948 -13.83 -18.87 -25.86
N HIS A 949 -14.71 -18.84 -24.85
CA HIS A 949 -15.59 -17.70 -24.59
C HIS A 949 -14.81 -16.44 -24.18
N LEU A 950 -13.87 -16.58 -23.24
CA LEU A 950 -13.00 -15.48 -22.76
C LEU A 950 -12.20 -14.88 -23.92
N VAL A 951 -11.56 -15.71 -24.76
CA VAL A 951 -10.79 -15.25 -25.94
C VAL A 951 -11.70 -14.54 -26.95
N ALA A 952 -12.91 -15.05 -27.21
CA ALA A 952 -13.84 -14.45 -28.16
C ALA A 952 -14.29 -13.04 -27.74
N GLU A 953 -14.68 -12.83 -26.49
CA GLU A 953 -15.08 -11.50 -26.01
C GLU A 953 -13.90 -10.54 -25.81
N LEU A 954 -12.73 -11.02 -25.36
CA LEU A 954 -11.52 -10.19 -25.30
C LEU A 954 -11.09 -9.75 -26.70
N THR A 955 -11.20 -10.62 -27.71
CA THR A 955 -11.03 -10.27 -29.13
C THR A 955 -12.05 -9.22 -29.57
N ALA A 956 -13.33 -9.39 -29.20
CA ALA A 956 -14.37 -8.42 -29.51
C ALA A 956 -14.14 -7.06 -28.82
N GLU A 957 -13.60 -7.03 -27.59
CA GLU A 957 -13.20 -5.80 -26.92
C GLU A 957 -11.97 -5.16 -27.58
N LEU A 958 -10.94 -5.93 -27.91
CA LEU A 958 -9.77 -5.41 -28.63
C LEU A 958 -10.17 -4.83 -29.99
N ALA A 959 -11.04 -5.52 -30.73
CA ALA A 959 -11.63 -5.06 -31.99
C ALA A 959 -12.67 -3.93 -31.84
N ARG A 960 -13.08 -3.58 -30.61
CA ARG A 960 -13.79 -2.33 -30.27
C ARG A 960 -12.77 -1.21 -30.01
N ARG A 961 -11.75 -1.45 -29.18
CA ARG A 961 -10.71 -0.47 -28.76
C ARG A 961 -9.75 -0.05 -29.87
N ILE A 962 -9.35 -0.95 -30.78
CA ILE A 962 -8.43 -0.69 -31.91
C ILE A 962 -9.18 -0.11 -33.13
N ARG A 963 -10.52 -0.21 -33.16
CA ARG A 963 -11.35 0.29 -34.28
C ARG A 963 -11.14 1.77 -34.64
N PRO A 964 -10.93 2.71 -33.70
CA PRO A 964 -10.63 4.11 -34.03
C PRO A 964 -9.24 4.29 -34.67
N ALA A 965 -8.24 3.46 -34.30
CA ALA A 965 -6.91 3.46 -34.90
C ALA A 965 -6.98 3.01 -36.37
N LEU A 966 -7.50 1.81 -36.61
CA LEU A 966 -7.56 1.20 -37.94
C LEU A 966 -8.58 1.86 -38.89
N THR A 967 -9.45 2.75 -38.41
CA THR A 967 -10.31 3.59 -39.26
C THR A 967 -9.74 4.98 -39.56
N GLY A 968 -8.54 5.31 -39.06
CA GLY A 968 -7.93 6.64 -39.14
C GLY A 968 -7.83 7.24 -40.55
N ILE A 969 -7.57 6.43 -41.58
CA ILE A 969 -7.45 6.88 -42.98
C ILE A 969 -8.69 6.48 -43.81
N GLY A 970 -9.89 6.74 -43.27
CA GLY A 970 -11.17 6.39 -43.90
C GLY A 970 -12.26 7.46 -43.88
N THR A 971 -12.05 8.62 -43.24
CA THR A 971 -13.11 9.62 -43.02
C THR A 971 -13.66 10.21 -44.33
N PRO A 972 -14.97 10.10 -44.61
CA PRO A 972 -15.57 10.64 -45.83
C PRO A 972 -15.54 12.17 -45.89
N ARG A 973 -14.54 12.75 -46.57
CA ARG A 973 -14.44 14.20 -46.79
C ARG A 973 -15.66 14.70 -47.58
N ARG A 974 -16.19 15.85 -47.15
CA ARG A 974 -17.24 16.58 -47.87
C ARG A 974 -16.66 17.08 -49.20
N THR A 975 -17.33 16.81 -50.31
CA THR A 975 -16.90 17.17 -51.66
C THR A 975 -18.10 17.63 -52.51
N ARG A 976 -17.87 18.55 -53.44
CA ARG A 976 -18.87 18.95 -54.45
C ARG A 976 -18.80 18.10 -55.73
N ARG A 977 -17.78 17.24 -55.87
CA ARG A 977 -17.69 16.29 -56.99
C ARG A 977 -18.64 15.10 -56.76
N PRO A 978 -19.52 14.75 -57.72
CA PRO A 978 -20.29 13.51 -57.65
C PRO A 978 -19.36 12.29 -57.53
N GLY A 979 -19.69 11.33 -56.65
CA GLY A 979 -18.82 10.16 -56.46
C GLY A 979 -19.04 9.33 -55.18
N GLY A 980 -19.88 9.76 -54.25
CA GLY A 980 -20.26 9.02 -53.05
C GLY A 980 -21.61 9.48 -52.49
N ARG A 981 -22.01 9.01 -51.30
CA ARG A 981 -23.36 9.27 -50.75
C ARG A 981 -23.60 10.78 -50.55
N LEU A 982 -24.80 11.23 -50.91
CA LEU A 982 -25.28 12.60 -50.69
C LEU A 982 -25.23 12.96 -49.20
N ASP A 983 -24.60 14.08 -48.86
CA ASP A 983 -24.65 14.65 -47.52
C ASP A 983 -25.87 15.56 -47.38
N LEU A 984 -27.04 14.96 -47.13
CA LEU A 984 -28.32 15.67 -46.98
C LEU A 984 -28.21 16.86 -46.00
N GLY A 985 -27.68 16.64 -44.80
CA GLY A 985 -27.56 17.69 -43.78
C GLY A 985 -26.55 18.80 -44.09
N GLY A 986 -25.62 18.59 -45.03
CA GLY A 986 -24.72 19.63 -45.56
C GLY A 986 -25.30 20.32 -46.79
N THR A 987 -26.00 19.58 -47.64
CA THR A 987 -26.72 20.10 -48.81
C THR A 987 -27.86 21.01 -48.38
N VAL A 988 -28.68 20.61 -47.40
CA VAL A 988 -29.72 21.48 -46.82
C VAL A 988 -29.10 22.77 -46.27
N ARG A 989 -28.06 22.69 -45.44
CA ARG A 989 -27.38 23.89 -44.89
C ARG A 989 -26.79 24.80 -45.96
N ALA A 990 -26.20 24.25 -47.01
CA ALA A 990 -25.63 25.02 -48.12
C ALA A 990 -26.70 25.74 -48.97
N ASN A 991 -27.96 25.32 -48.87
CA ASN A 991 -29.10 25.82 -49.65
C ASN A 991 -30.24 26.37 -48.75
N LEU A 992 -30.00 26.60 -47.45
CA LEU A 992 -30.95 27.38 -46.62
C LEU A 992 -31.28 28.77 -47.23
N PRO A 993 -30.35 29.47 -47.92
CA PRO A 993 -30.67 30.72 -48.62
C PRO A 993 -31.58 30.58 -49.86
N THR A 994 -31.84 29.37 -50.37
CA THR A 994 -32.78 29.12 -51.49
C THR A 994 -34.12 28.56 -51.00
N ALA A 995 -34.34 28.50 -49.68
CA ALA A 995 -35.58 28.08 -49.08
C ALA A 995 -36.66 29.16 -49.20
N HIS A 996 -37.81 28.81 -49.75
CA HIS A 996 -38.98 29.66 -49.91
C HIS A 996 -40.24 28.91 -49.45
N ARG A 997 -41.32 29.63 -49.14
CA ARG A 997 -42.62 29.01 -48.84
C ARG A 997 -43.52 29.04 -50.07
N ASP A 998 -44.18 27.91 -50.34
CA ASP A 998 -45.32 27.86 -51.25
C ASP A 998 -46.54 28.59 -50.66
N PRO A 999 -47.57 28.91 -51.48
CA PRO A 999 -48.87 29.38 -51.00
C PRO A 999 -49.49 28.46 -49.94
N ASP A 1000 -49.27 27.14 -50.04
CA ASP A 1000 -49.76 26.13 -49.10
C ASP A 1000 -48.95 26.08 -47.77
N GLY A 1001 -48.05 27.04 -47.53
CA GLY A 1001 -47.24 27.16 -46.32
C GLY A 1001 -46.04 26.21 -46.22
N ALA A 1002 -45.95 25.20 -47.09
CA ALA A 1002 -44.83 24.27 -47.16
C ALA A 1002 -43.52 24.97 -47.55
N VAL A 1003 -42.43 24.64 -46.86
CA VAL A 1003 -41.09 25.17 -47.19
C VAL A 1003 -40.45 24.29 -48.27
N ARG A 1004 -40.30 24.83 -49.49
CA ARG A 1004 -39.48 24.22 -50.55
C ARG A 1004 -38.06 24.79 -50.51
N LEU A 1005 -37.08 23.93 -50.77
CA LEU A 1005 -35.65 24.26 -50.78
C LEU A 1005 -35.03 23.69 -52.06
N THR A 1006 -34.48 24.56 -52.91
CA THR A 1006 -33.89 24.17 -54.19
C THR A 1006 -32.41 23.79 -53.99
N PRO A 1007 -32.00 22.52 -54.17
CA PRO A 1007 -30.67 22.05 -53.78
C PRO A 1007 -29.61 22.34 -54.86
N GLU A 1008 -29.31 23.62 -55.12
CA GLU A 1008 -28.28 24.04 -56.08
C GLU A 1008 -26.87 23.56 -55.69
N ARG A 1009 -26.54 23.71 -54.40
CA ARG A 1009 -25.19 23.46 -53.84
C ARG A 1009 -25.12 22.07 -53.24
N ILE A 1010 -25.15 21.05 -54.09
CA ILE A 1010 -25.14 19.64 -53.70
C ILE A 1010 -23.78 19.26 -53.08
N VAL A 1011 -23.81 18.63 -51.90
CA VAL A 1011 -22.62 18.16 -51.18
C VAL A 1011 -22.67 16.64 -51.03
N PHE A 1012 -21.61 15.96 -51.48
CA PHE A 1012 -21.42 14.53 -51.35
C PHE A 1012 -20.35 14.20 -50.29
N ARG A 1013 -20.32 12.96 -49.82
CA ARG A 1013 -19.23 12.40 -48.99
C ARG A 1013 -18.37 11.46 -49.84
N SER A 1014 -17.05 11.59 -49.79
CA SER A 1014 -16.13 10.73 -50.55
C SER A 1014 -16.26 9.25 -50.15
N ARG A 1015 -16.09 8.32 -51.11
CA ARG A 1015 -16.01 6.88 -50.80
C ARG A 1015 -14.69 6.59 -50.06
N GLY A 1016 -14.77 6.33 -48.76
CA GLY A 1016 -13.65 5.81 -47.98
C GLY A 1016 -13.31 4.37 -48.41
N ARG A 1017 -12.02 4.07 -48.57
CA ARG A 1017 -11.53 2.74 -48.98
C ARG A 1017 -11.40 1.84 -47.75
N ARG A 1018 -12.00 0.64 -47.76
CA ARG A 1018 -11.90 -0.34 -46.67
C ARG A 1018 -10.81 -1.37 -46.97
N SER A 1019 -9.63 -1.17 -46.41
CA SER A 1019 -8.78 -2.22 -45.79
C SER A 1019 -7.44 -1.60 -45.36
N VAL A 1020 -6.95 -2.00 -44.19
CA VAL A 1020 -5.56 -1.82 -43.78
C VAL A 1020 -5.13 -3.13 -43.14
N ASP A 1021 -4.62 -4.04 -43.97
CA ASP A 1021 -3.96 -5.27 -43.51
C ASP A 1021 -2.56 -4.90 -42.99
N TRP A 1022 -2.38 -4.92 -41.67
CA TRP A 1022 -1.05 -4.91 -41.04
C TRP A 1022 -0.57 -6.34 -40.81
N ARG A 1023 0.72 -6.63 -41.01
CA ARG A 1023 1.33 -7.89 -40.58
C ARG A 1023 2.00 -7.70 -39.21
N ILE A 1024 1.77 -8.62 -38.30
CA ILE A 1024 2.49 -8.74 -37.02
C ILE A 1024 3.21 -10.09 -37.05
N VAL A 1025 4.49 -10.11 -36.68
CA VAL A 1025 5.26 -11.33 -36.42
C VAL A 1025 5.65 -11.31 -34.95
N LEU A 1026 5.04 -12.19 -34.16
CA LEU A 1026 5.30 -12.33 -32.73
C LEU A 1026 6.34 -13.45 -32.53
N LEU A 1027 7.57 -13.06 -32.25
CA LEU A 1027 8.68 -13.93 -31.86
C LEU A 1027 8.66 -14.16 -30.35
N VAL A 1028 8.73 -15.41 -29.90
CA VAL A 1028 8.65 -15.78 -28.49
C VAL A 1028 9.78 -16.72 -28.10
N ASP A 1029 10.57 -16.30 -27.14
CA ASP A 1029 11.61 -17.09 -26.49
C ASP A 1029 10.98 -18.16 -25.58
N VAL A 1030 11.40 -19.42 -25.73
CA VAL A 1030 10.88 -20.57 -24.94
C VAL A 1030 11.98 -21.28 -24.15
N SER A 1031 13.02 -20.54 -23.79
CA SER A 1031 14.05 -20.96 -22.83
C SER A 1031 13.51 -21.16 -21.41
N GLY A 1032 14.30 -21.78 -20.53
CA GLY A 1032 13.88 -22.15 -19.18
C GLY A 1032 13.55 -21.00 -18.22
N SER A 1033 13.93 -19.76 -18.57
CA SER A 1033 13.55 -18.54 -17.86
C SER A 1033 12.17 -18.00 -18.28
N MET A 1034 11.65 -18.44 -19.42
CA MET A 1034 10.52 -17.81 -20.13
C MET A 1034 9.16 -18.50 -19.95
N GLU A 1035 9.05 -19.54 -19.13
CA GLU A 1035 7.80 -20.30 -18.94
C GLU A 1035 6.57 -19.43 -18.59
N PRO A 1036 6.60 -18.51 -17.59
CA PRO A 1036 5.47 -17.60 -17.34
C PRO A 1036 5.15 -16.67 -18.51
N SER A 1037 6.18 -16.16 -19.19
CA SER A 1037 6.04 -15.25 -20.33
C SER A 1037 5.55 -15.96 -21.62
N THR A 1038 5.70 -17.28 -21.71
CA THR A 1038 5.16 -18.10 -22.80
C THR A 1038 3.62 -18.11 -22.76
N ILE A 1039 3.02 -18.23 -21.56
CA ILE A 1039 1.57 -18.12 -21.35
C ILE A 1039 1.06 -16.75 -21.84
N TRP A 1040 1.72 -15.67 -21.44
CA TRP A 1040 1.39 -14.31 -21.85
C TRP A 1040 1.50 -14.08 -23.36
N ALA A 1041 2.52 -14.66 -24.01
CA ALA A 1041 2.72 -14.49 -25.45
C ALA A 1041 1.71 -15.30 -26.28
N ALA A 1042 1.39 -16.54 -25.87
CA ALA A 1042 0.34 -17.36 -26.48
C ALA A 1042 -1.03 -16.66 -26.43
N LEU A 1043 -1.39 -16.10 -25.26
CA LEU A 1043 -2.60 -15.30 -25.08
C LEU A 1043 -2.65 -14.10 -26.03
N THR A 1044 -1.55 -13.36 -26.12
CA THR A 1044 -1.44 -12.18 -27.00
C THR A 1044 -1.61 -12.58 -28.47
N ALA A 1045 -1.03 -13.70 -28.88
CA ALA A 1045 -1.17 -14.24 -30.23
C ALA A 1045 -2.63 -14.55 -30.57
N SER A 1046 -3.33 -15.33 -29.73
CA SER A 1046 -4.72 -15.73 -29.97
C SER A 1046 -5.68 -14.55 -30.09
N VAL A 1047 -5.55 -13.56 -29.21
CA VAL A 1047 -6.40 -12.36 -29.25
C VAL A 1047 -6.08 -11.48 -30.47
N LEU A 1048 -4.82 -11.39 -30.90
CA LEU A 1048 -4.45 -10.65 -32.12
C LEU A 1048 -4.90 -11.35 -33.40
N ALA A 1049 -4.79 -12.68 -33.50
CA ALA A 1049 -5.21 -13.44 -34.68
C ALA A 1049 -6.73 -13.40 -34.91
N GLY A 1050 -7.53 -13.21 -33.86
CA GLY A 1050 -8.96 -12.97 -33.98
C GLY A 1050 -9.35 -11.60 -34.59
N VAL A 1051 -8.40 -10.67 -34.75
CA VAL A 1051 -8.66 -9.34 -35.32
C VAL A 1051 -8.53 -9.38 -36.84
N THR A 1052 -9.67 -9.36 -37.54
CA THR A 1052 -9.82 -9.50 -39.02
C THR A 1052 -9.19 -8.39 -39.90
N SER A 1053 -8.30 -7.58 -39.34
CA SER A 1053 -7.49 -6.56 -40.04
C SER A 1053 -5.99 -6.68 -39.73
N LEU A 1054 -5.60 -7.67 -38.94
CA LEU A 1054 -4.21 -8.04 -38.65
C LEU A 1054 -3.93 -9.42 -39.28
N ARG A 1055 -2.69 -9.61 -39.76
CA ARG A 1055 -2.16 -10.92 -40.14
C ARG A 1055 -1.06 -11.27 -39.16
N THR A 1056 -1.42 -12.05 -38.14
CA THR A 1056 -0.54 -12.43 -37.04
C THR A 1056 0.18 -13.73 -37.39
N HIS A 1057 1.52 -13.69 -37.46
CA HIS A 1057 2.37 -14.87 -37.41
C HIS A 1057 2.85 -15.06 -35.98
N PHE A 1058 2.95 -16.31 -35.53
CA PHE A 1058 3.43 -16.66 -34.19
C PHE A 1058 4.55 -17.68 -34.29
N VAL A 1059 5.74 -17.30 -33.81
CA VAL A 1059 6.97 -18.06 -34.00
C VAL A 1059 7.66 -18.20 -32.65
N THR A 1060 7.87 -19.43 -32.19
CA THR A 1060 8.64 -19.71 -30.98
C THR A 1060 10.09 -20.03 -31.33
N PHE A 1061 11.01 -19.77 -30.41
CA PHE A 1061 12.43 -20.06 -30.62
C PHE A 1061 13.18 -20.41 -29.33
N SER A 1062 14.17 -21.29 -29.48
CA SER A 1062 15.26 -21.50 -28.52
C SER A 1062 16.57 -21.59 -29.31
N THR A 1063 17.14 -22.79 -29.50
CA THR A 1063 18.22 -23.04 -30.47
C THR A 1063 17.69 -23.24 -31.89
N GLU A 1064 16.45 -23.70 -32.00
CA GLU A 1064 15.70 -23.84 -33.25
C GLU A 1064 14.56 -22.81 -33.31
N VAL A 1065 13.97 -22.60 -34.49
CA VAL A 1065 12.88 -21.63 -34.73
C VAL A 1065 11.70 -22.38 -35.32
N VAL A 1066 10.52 -22.25 -34.70
CA VAL A 1066 9.30 -22.99 -35.07
C VAL A 1066 8.17 -22.01 -35.33
N ASP A 1067 7.61 -22.02 -36.54
CA ASP A 1067 6.38 -21.29 -36.86
C ASP A 1067 5.16 -22.11 -36.44
N LEU A 1068 4.34 -21.55 -35.56
CA LEU A 1068 3.11 -22.13 -35.02
C LEU A 1068 1.87 -21.31 -35.42
N THR A 1069 1.95 -20.51 -36.49
CA THR A 1069 0.87 -19.61 -36.96
C THR A 1069 -0.47 -20.34 -37.17
N ASP A 1070 -0.46 -21.59 -37.64
CA ASP A 1070 -1.67 -22.39 -37.86
C ASP A 1070 -2.37 -22.85 -36.55
N ARG A 1071 -1.72 -22.68 -35.39
CA ARG A 1071 -2.22 -23.09 -34.05
C ARG A 1071 -2.78 -21.96 -33.21
N VAL A 1072 -2.62 -20.71 -33.64
CA VAL A 1072 -2.86 -19.50 -32.82
C VAL A 1072 -4.33 -19.38 -32.35
N SER A 1073 -5.28 -20.07 -32.99
CA SER A 1073 -6.68 -20.12 -32.59
C SER A 1073 -7.01 -21.02 -31.39
N ASP A 1074 -6.11 -21.91 -30.94
CA ASP A 1074 -6.25 -22.71 -29.71
C ASP A 1074 -5.07 -22.43 -28.74
N PRO A 1075 -5.18 -21.45 -27.82
CA PRO A 1075 -4.11 -21.15 -26.87
C PRO A 1075 -3.81 -22.30 -25.89
N LEU A 1076 -4.76 -23.20 -25.63
CA LEU A 1076 -4.52 -24.38 -24.80
C LEU A 1076 -3.72 -25.43 -25.59
N GLY A 1077 -4.03 -25.64 -26.86
CA GLY A 1077 -3.24 -26.49 -27.76
C GLY A 1077 -1.81 -25.96 -27.94
N LEU A 1078 -1.68 -24.66 -28.20
CA LEU A 1078 -0.40 -23.98 -28.40
C LEU A 1078 0.52 -24.12 -27.17
N LEU A 1079 0.00 -23.95 -25.94
CA LEU A 1079 0.80 -24.13 -24.71
C LEU A 1079 1.19 -25.58 -24.43
N LEU A 1080 0.49 -26.57 -24.98
CA LEU A 1080 0.85 -27.99 -24.85
C LEU A 1080 1.86 -28.45 -25.92
N GLU A 1081 1.97 -27.73 -27.04
CA GLU A 1081 2.96 -28.00 -28.09
C GLU A 1081 4.30 -27.30 -27.85
N VAL A 1082 4.33 -26.19 -27.08
CA VAL A 1082 5.57 -25.51 -26.69
C VAL A 1082 6.32 -26.30 -25.62
N ARG A 1083 7.46 -26.88 -26.02
CA ARG A 1083 8.39 -27.55 -25.11
C ARG A 1083 9.42 -26.53 -24.60
N VAL A 1084 9.29 -26.13 -23.34
CA VAL A 1084 10.26 -25.26 -22.65
C VAL A 1084 11.61 -25.98 -22.53
N GLY A 1085 12.69 -25.30 -22.94
CA GLY A 1085 14.07 -25.78 -22.77
C GLY A 1085 14.99 -25.62 -23.98
N GLY A 1086 16.28 -25.45 -23.70
CA GLY A 1086 17.33 -25.15 -24.67
C GLY A 1086 18.08 -23.87 -24.31
N GLY A 1087 19.11 -23.54 -25.11
CA GLY A 1087 19.72 -22.21 -25.10
C GLY A 1087 18.98 -21.25 -26.04
N THR A 1088 19.23 -19.95 -25.93
CA THR A 1088 18.48 -18.91 -26.64
C THR A 1088 19.26 -18.36 -27.85
N HIS A 1089 18.69 -18.38 -29.05
CA HIS A 1089 19.28 -17.79 -30.26
C HIS A 1089 18.39 -16.73 -30.93
N ILE A 1090 18.25 -15.56 -30.28
CA ILE A 1090 17.38 -14.45 -30.70
C ILE A 1090 17.73 -13.98 -32.13
N ALA A 1091 19.02 -13.88 -32.45
CA ALA A 1091 19.51 -13.51 -33.78
C ALA A 1091 19.11 -14.50 -34.89
N SER A 1092 18.69 -15.73 -34.58
CA SER A 1092 18.09 -16.65 -35.56
C SER A 1092 16.63 -16.30 -35.83
N ALA A 1093 15.83 -16.11 -34.78
CA ALA A 1093 14.42 -15.77 -34.87
C ALA A 1093 14.19 -14.46 -35.63
N LEU A 1094 15.02 -13.43 -35.40
CA LEU A 1094 14.96 -12.17 -36.15
C LEU A 1094 15.30 -12.34 -37.64
N ARG A 1095 16.27 -13.20 -37.99
CA ARG A 1095 16.58 -13.53 -39.40
C ARG A 1095 15.43 -14.27 -40.07
N TYR A 1096 14.72 -15.14 -39.34
CA TYR A 1096 13.53 -15.81 -39.84
C TYR A 1096 12.35 -14.83 -40.02
N ALA A 1097 12.09 -13.96 -39.03
CA ALA A 1097 11.07 -12.91 -39.15
C ALA A 1097 11.29 -12.02 -40.37
N ARG A 1098 12.54 -11.69 -40.71
CA ARG A 1098 12.88 -10.93 -41.93
C ARG A 1098 12.42 -11.62 -43.22
N GLN A 1099 12.37 -12.96 -43.26
CA GLN A 1099 11.85 -13.72 -44.42
C GLN A 1099 10.32 -13.63 -44.54
N LEU A 1100 9.61 -13.34 -43.44
CA LEU A 1100 8.15 -13.11 -43.41
C LEU A 1100 7.77 -11.65 -43.75
N VAL A 1101 8.74 -10.73 -43.86
CA VAL A 1101 8.51 -9.33 -44.25
C VAL A 1101 8.31 -9.25 -45.76
N THR A 1102 7.10 -8.90 -46.22
CA THR A 1102 6.83 -8.61 -47.64
C THR A 1102 6.54 -7.13 -47.91
N THR A 1103 6.23 -6.36 -46.86
CA THR A 1103 5.92 -4.93 -46.92
C THR A 1103 6.43 -4.28 -45.63
N PRO A 1104 7.70 -3.84 -45.55
CA PRO A 1104 8.32 -3.41 -44.29
C PRO A 1104 7.52 -2.34 -43.54
N ALA A 1105 7.14 -1.26 -44.23
CA ALA A 1105 6.33 -0.16 -43.71
C ALA A 1105 4.85 -0.51 -43.35
N ARG A 1106 4.50 -1.80 -43.32
CA ARG A 1106 3.25 -2.37 -42.77
C ARG A 1106 3.48 -3.70 -42.04
N THR A 1107 4.72 -3.98 -41.67
CA THR A 1107 5.11 -5.17 -40.90
C THR A 1107 5.68 -4.72 -39.58
N MET A 1108 5.24 -5.37 -38.51
CA MET A 1108 5.73 -5.17 -37.15
C MET A 1108 6.30 -6.49 -36.65
N VAL A 1109 7.50 -6.47 -36.07
CA VAL A 1109 8.13 -7.62 -35.43
C VAL A 1109 8.18 -7.34 -33.94
N VAL A 1110 7.51 -8.19 -33.17
CA VAL A 1110 7.40 -8.11 -31.72
C VAL A 1110 8.20 -9.26 -31.13
N LEU A 1111 9.19 -8.97 -30.29
CA LEU A 1111 10.10 -9.95 -29.70
C LEU A 1111 9.84 -10.04 -28.19
N VAL A 1112 9.40 -11.20 -27.70
CA VAL A 1112 9.20 -11.50 -26.28
C VAL A 1112 10.37 -12.36 -25.78
N SER A 1113 11.22 -11.82 -24.90
CA SER A 1113 12.43 -12.47 -24.36
C SER A 1113 12.92 -11.75 -23.09
N ASP A 1114 13.79 -12.38 -22.31
CA ASP A 1114 14.61 -11.70 -21.28
C ASP A 1114 15.85 -10.99 -21.88
N PHE A 1115 16.05 -11.09 -23.20
CA PHE A 1115 17.18 -10.56 -23.96
C PHE A 1115 18.55 -11.17 -23.60
N GLU A 1116 18.59 -12.39 -23.05
CA GLU A 1116 19.82 -13.17 -22.87
C GLU A 1116 20.10 -14.03 -24.12
N GLU A 1117 20.90 -13.50 -25.05
CA GLU A 1117 21.37 -14.24 -26.25
C GLU A 1117 22.52 -15.18 -25.87
N GLY A 1118 22.36 -16.49 -26.09
CA GLY A 1118 23.39 -17.52 -25.85
C GLY A 1118 24.52 -17.57 -26.89
N TYR A 1119 24.56 -16.59 -27.79
CA TYR A 1119 25.50 -16.43 -28.91
C TYR A 1119 26.03 -14.98 -28.95
N GLY A 1120 26.92 -14.67 -29.90
CA GLY A 1120 27.56 -13.36 -29.98
C GLY A 1120 26.56 -12.22 -30.24
N VAL A 1121 26.38 -11.32 -29.25
CA VAL A 1121 25.48 -10.15 -29.28
C VAL A 1121 25.67 -9.24 -30.52
N ALA A 1122 26.87 -9.21 -31.12
CA ALA A 1122 27.11 -8.51 -32.38
C ALA A 1122 26.19 -8.99 -33.53
N GLY A 1123 25.86 -10.29 -33.58
CA GLY A 1123 24.93 -10.87 -34.56
C GLY A 1123 23.48 -10.45 -34.32
N LEU A 1124 23.07 -10.34 -33.05
CA LEU A 1124 21.77 -9.82 -32.64
C LEU A 1124 21.60 -8.36 -33.07
N LEU A 1125 22.58 -7.51 -32.74
CA LEU A 1125 22.56 -6.09 -33.12
C LEU A 1125 22.58 -5.88 -34.64
N ALA A 1126 23.26 -6.75 -35.39
CA ALA A 1126 23.23 -6.73 -36.85
C ALA A 1126 21.85 -7.11 -37.43
N ALA A 1127 21.20 -8.14 -36.86
CA ALA A 1127 19.85 -8.54 -37.27
C ALA A 1127 18.78 -7.47 -36.97
N VAL A 1128 18.90 -6.80 -35.82
CA VAL A 1128 18.01 -5.69 -35.43
C VAL A 1128 18.18 -4.49 -36.36
N ARG A 1129 19.43 -4.04 -36.60
CA ARG A 1129 19.70 -2.93 -37.52
C ARG A 1129 19.16 -3.22 -38.92
N ALA A 1130 19.42 -4.43 -39.44
CA ALA A 1130 18.95 -4.81 -40.78
C ALA A 1130 17.42 -4.79 -40.95
N LEU A 1131 16.65 -5.02 -39.88
CA LEU A 1131 15.19 -4.88 -39.87
C LEU A 1131 14.74 -3.41 -39.70
N ALA A 1132 15.48 -2.61 -38.93
CA ALA A 1132 15.22 -1.17 -38.77
C ALA A 1132 15.50 -0.41 -40.09
N ASP A 1133 16.62 -0.74 -40.76
CA ASP A 1133 17.04 -0.19 -42.06
C ASP A 1133 16.05 -0.56 -43.19
N ASP A 1134 15.42 -1.74 -43.12
CA ASP A 1134 14.33 -2.13 -44.02
C ASP A 1134 13.04 -1.30 -43.80
N GLY A 1135 12.91 -0.62 -42.66
CA GLY A 1135 11.72 0.13 -42.26
C GLY A 1135 10.63 -0.70 -41.59
N VAL A 1136 11.00 -1.75 -40.85
CA VAL A 1136 10.10 -2.60 -40.05
C VAL A 1136 9.93 -2.01 -38.64
N ALA A 1137 8.71 -2.00 -38.10
CA ALA A 1137 8.48 -1.57 -36.72
C ALA A 1137 8.96 -2.67 -35.73
N LEU A 1138 9.98 -2.35 -34.93
CA LEU A 1138 10.65 -3.30 -34.02
C LEU A 1138 10.32 -3.02 -32.56
N LEU A 1139 9.62 -3.97 -31.93
CA LEU A 1139 9.16 -3.89 -30.54
C LEU A 1139 9.75 -5.02 -29.70
N GLY A 1140 10.60 -4.70 -28.73
CA GLY A 1140 11.11 -5.61 -27.72
C GLY A 1140 10.23 -5.58 -26.47
N CYS A 1141 9.66 -6.73 -26.12
CA CYS A 1141 8.87 -6.96 -24.91
C CYS A 1141 9.73 -7.74 -23.92
N ALA A 1142 10.17 -7.06 -22.85
CA ALA A 1142 10.87 -7.73 -21.75
C ALA A 1142 9.96 -8.75 -21.07
N SER A 1143 10.53 -9.91 -20.69
CA SER A 1143 9.81 -10.94 -19.93
C SER A 1143 9.24 -10.41 -18.61
N LEU A 1144 8.11 -10.97 -18.19
CA LEU A 1144 7.47 -10.70 -16.90
C LEU A 1144 7.46 -11.98 -16.03
N ASP A 1145 7.65 -11.80 -14.72
CA ASP A 1145 7.42 -12.82 -13.71
C ASP A 1145 5.93 -13.00 -13.37
N ASP A 1146 5.60 -14.03 -12.56
CA ASP A 1146 4.23 -14.33 -12.10
C ASP A 1146 3.59 -13.20 -11.29
N THR A 1147 4.37 -12.21 -10.84
CA THR A 1147 3.92 -11.01 -10.13
C THR A 1147 3.84 -9.77 -11.03
N GLY A 1148 4.03 -9.94 -12.35
CA GLY A 1148 3.98 -8.88 -13.35
C GLY A 1148 5.21 -7.95 -13.36
N ARG A 1149 6.34 -8.35 -12.76
CA ARG A 1149 7.56 -7.55 -12.75
C ARG A 1149 8.48 -7.91 -13.92
N PRO A 1150 9.19 -6.93 -14.50
CA PRO A 1150 10.16 -7.20 -15.56
C PRO A 1150 11.38 -7.99 -15.09
N ARG A 1151 11.76 -8.99 -15.88
CA ARG A 1151 13.02 -9.74 -15.77
C ARG A 1151 13.71 -9.74 -17.13
N TYR A 1152 14.80 -8.98 -17.27
CA TYR A 1152 15.56 -8.90 -18.53
C TYR A 1152 16.98 -8.32 -18.35
N SER A 1153 17.86 -8.62 -19.31
CA SER A 1153 19.21 -8.05 -19.40
C SER A 1153 19.17 -6.58 -19.82
N THR A 1154 19.20 -5.69 -18.83
CA THR A 1154 19.18 -4.23 -19.05
C THR A 1154 20.36 -3.74 -19.91
N ALA A 1155 21.52 -4.40 -19.84
CA ALA A 1155 22.69 -4.08 -20.65
C ALA A 1155 22.49 -4.40 -22.14
N VAL A 1156 21.87 -5.54 -22.47
CA VAL A 1156 21.55 -5.90 -23.87
C VAL A 1156 20.39 -5.05 -24.39
N ALA A 1157 19.34 -4.84 -23.57
CA ALA A 1157 18.22 -3.97 -23.93
C ALA A 1157 18.64 -2.54 -24.29
N GLY A 1158 19.59 -1.93 -23.57
CA GLY A 1158 20.14 -0.62 -23.93
C GLY A 1158 20.85 -0.60 -25.29
N GLN A 1159 21.51 -1.70 -25.66
CA GLN A 1159 22.13 -1.85 -26.98
C GLN A 1159 21.11 -2.10 -28.09
N LEU A 1160 20.03 -2.83 -27.81
CA LEU A 1160 18.89 -3.04 -28.72
C LEU A 1160 18.17 -1.72 -29.04
N VAL A 1161 17.94 -0.87 -28.03
CA VAL A 1161 17.42 0.50 -28.21
C VAL A 1161 18.37 1.34 -29.06
N SER A 1162 19.67 1.24 -28.80
CA SER A 1162 20.72 1.89 -29.60
C SER A 1162 20.88 1.31 -31.02
N ALA A 1163 20.16 0.22 -31.35
CA ALA A 1163 20.14 -0.43 -32.65
C ALA A 1163 18.81 -0.24 -33.42
N GLY A 1164 17.83 0.48 -32.85
CA GLY A 1164 16.56 0.81 -33.50
C GLY A 1164 15.33 0.03 -33.03
N MET A 1165 15.47 -0.85 -32.02
CA MET A 1165 14.33 -1.56 -31.43
C MET A 1165 13.77 -0.78 -30.23
N SER A 1166 12.49 -0.44 -30.22
CA SER A 1166 11.85 0.12 -29.02
C SER A 1166 11.67 -0.98 -27.99
N VAL A 1167 12.19 -0.85 -26.76
CA VAL A 1167 12.10 -1.89 -25.72
C VAL A 1167 11.27 -1.42 -24.53
N ALA A 1168 10.31 -2.24 -24.09
CA ALA A 1168 9.44 -1.96 -22.95
C ALA A 1168 9.05 -3.25 -22.19
N ALA A 1169 8.66 -3.09 -20.92
CA ALA A 1169 8.05 -4.15 -20.11
C ALA A 1169 6.53 -3.92 -20.05
N LEU A 1170 5.75 -4.82 -20.66
CA LEU A 1170 4.33 -4.59 -20.93
C LEU A 1170 3.50 -5.86 -20.71
N SER A 1171 2.41 -5.75 -19.95
CA SER A 1171 1.36 -6.78 -19.92
C SER A 1171 0.61 -6.85 -21.28
N PRO A 1172 -0.10 -7.93 -21.62
CA PRO A 1172 -0.75 -8.06 -22.94
C PRO A 1172 -1.66 -6.89 -23.32
N THR A 1173 -2.40 -6.32 -22.37
CA THR A 1173 -3.27 -5.16 -22.60
C THR A 1173 -2.46 -3.89 -22.90
N ALA A 1174 -1.27 -3.74 -22.32
CA ALA A 1174 -0.36 -2.65 -22.60
C ALA A 1174 0.41 -2.87 -23.92
N LEU A 1175 0.80 -4.10 -24.23
CA LEU A 1175 1.39 -4.49 -25.52
C LEU A 1175 0.40 -4.28 -26.67
N ALA A 1176 -0.85 -4.72 -26.53
CA ALA A 1176 -1.88 -4.48 -27.55
C ALA A 1176 -2.25 -2.99 -27.68
N ARG A 1177 -2.06 -2.18 -26.62
CA ARG A 1177 -2.14 -0.71 -26.70
C ARG A 1177 -0.97 -0.15 -27.51
N TRP A 1178 0.27 -0.59 -27.23
CA TRP A 1178 1.51 -0.16 -27.90
C TRP A 1178 1.52 -0.53 -29.39
N ILE A 1179 1.09 -1.74 -29.73
CA ILE A 1179 0.80 -2.16 -31.11
C ILE A 1179 -0.25 -1.21 -31.73
N GLY A 1180 -1.32 -0.91 -30.99
CA GLY A 1180 -2.37 0.04 -31.38
C GLY A 1180 -1.98 1.54 -31.38
N GLU A 1181 -0.77 1.88 -30.97
CA GLU A 1181 -0.12 3.20 -31.08
C GLU A 1181 0.76 3.22 -32.33
N GLN A 1182 1.63 2.21 -32.49
CA GLN A 1182 2.54 2.03 -33.64
C GLN A 1182 1.82 1.74 -34.98
N VAL A 1183 0.52 1.44 -34.93
CA VAL A 1183 -0.37 1.21 -36.08
C VAL A 1183 -1.04 2.51 -36.61
N ARG A 1184 -0.82 3.67 -35.96
CA ARG A 1184 -1.46 4.96 -36.28
C ARG A 1184 -0.57 5.92 -37.06
#